data_AF-A0A9R1HWQ7-F1
#
_entry.id   AF-A0A9R1HWQ7-F1
#
_cell.length_a   1.000
_cell.length_b   1.000
_cell.length_c   1.000
_cell.angle_alpha   90.00
_cell.angle_beta   90.00
_cell.angle_gamma   90.00
#
_symmetry.space_group_name_H-M   'P 1'
#
loop_
_entity.id
_entity.type
_entity.pdbx_description
1 polymer ?
#
loop_
_entity_poly.entity_id
_entity_poly.type
_entity_poly.pdbx_seq_one_letter_code
_entity_poly.pdbx_strand_id
1 'polypeptide(L)'
;MDSAASTNRSPLRPAAAATATARRSSSSVRPALPNRVAASRLGVAPGCGGGQFGKAQRFGSVRSTLARAQTGNAGRIVTEERESAMAGTEMPLKYSSGKASPLGVSQDESGLNFAIFSQHASSVTLCIKLPERGTKDEESEKAVEFALDCQKNKTGDIWHVSVEGLPTSGVLYGYRVNGPQGWEQGHRFDSNIVLLDPYAKLVSGRNYFGLDKGPSQPFGTYDFDSSPFDWGADYQLPNLPETDLVIYEMNVRAFTADESSGLDPAVRGSYLGFIDKIPHLLELGVNAVELLPVFEFDELEFKRYPNPRDHMVNTWGYSTINFFAPMTRYASAGGGPLAASRELKQMVKALHKAGIEVILDVVYNHTNEADDANPYVTSFRGIDNKVYYMLDPKNNSQLLNFSGCGNTLNCNHPVVMELVLDSLRHWVKEYHIDGFRFDLASVLCRGPDGSPLDAPPLIREIAKDSVLSRCKIIAEPWDCGGLYLVGRFPNWDRWAEWNGKYRDDLRRFIKGDPGMKGVLATRVSGSADLYQVNQRKPHHGVNFIIAHDGFTLCDLVSYNLKHNDANGEGGRDGCNDNFSWNCGVEGETNDSNVLALRSRQMKNFHVALMISQGTPMMLMGDEYGHTRYGNNNSYGHDTCINNFQWGQLAERRYGHFRFFSEMIKFRQNHPILKRDRFLSKNDVTWHEDCWDNLESKFLAFTIHDHNSGGDIYLAFNAHDYSVDAVIPPAPQQKHWNRVVDTNLESPNDIAPEGVPLTGSGYRIAPFSSILLKASP
;
A
#
# COMPACT_ATOMS: atom_id res chain seq x y z
N MET A 1 -11.71 -66.46 22.91
CA MET A 1 -12.68 -67.49 22.48
C MET A 1 -12.95 -67.25 21.01
N ASP A 2 -12.40 -68.16 20.19
CA ASP A 2 -12.87 -68.69 18.90
C ASP A 2 -13.48 -67.74 17.85
N SER A 3 -13.26 -67.84 16.54
CA SER A 3 -12.41 -68.64 15.65
C SER A 3 -12.60 -68.07 14.23
N ALA A 4 -11.70 -68.39 13.32
CA ALA A 4 -11.63 -68.00 11.91
C ALA A 4 -12.91 -68.23 11.05
N ALA A 5 -13.06 -67.45 9.96
CA ALA A 5 -13.11 -67.98 8.58
C ALA A 5 -13.26 -66.86 7.52
N SER A 6 -12.43 -66.97 6.49
CA SER A 6 -12.38 -66.18 5.25
C SER A 6 -13.54 -66.47 4.28
N THR A 7 -13.87 -65.54 3.37
CA THR A 7 -14.05 -65.86 1.92
C THR A 7 -14.02 -64.60 1.03
N ASN A 8 -13.32 -64.73 -0.09
CA ASN A 8 -13.16 -63.79 -1.20
C ASN A 8 -14.47 -63.40 -1.92
N ARG A 9 -14.54 -62.17 -2.47
CA ARG A 9 -14.80 -61.88 -3.91
C ARG A 9 -14.96 -60.37 -4.17
N SER A 10 -14.09 -59.83 -5.03
CA SER A 10 -14.37 -58.74 -5.98
C SER A 10 -14.31 -59.36 -7.40
N PRO A 11 -14.63 -58.66 -8.52
CA PRO A 11 -15.10 -57.28 -8.71
C PRO A 11 -16.34 -57.19 -9.64
N LEU A 12 -16.91 -56.00 -9.86
CA LEU A 12 -17.57 -55.61 -11.13
C LEU A 12 -17.98 -54.12 -11.14
N ARG A 13 -17.51 -53.40 -12.17
CA ARG A 13 -18.07 -52.12 -12.67
C ARG A 13 -19.41 -52.37 -13.37
N PRO A 14 -20.22 -51.32 -13.54
CA PRO A 14 -20.44 -50.73 -14.89
C PRO A 14 -20.48 -49.19 -14.81
N ALA A 15 -20.61 -48.38 -15.85
CA ALA A 15 -20.31 -48.37 -17.29
C ALA A 15 -20.96 -47.06 -17.80
N ALA A 16 -20.30 -46.39 -18.74
CA ALA A 16 -20.74 -45.13 -19.33
C ALA A 16 -21.91 -45.30 -20.31
N ALA A 17 -22.65 -44.20 -20.56
CA ALA A 17 -23.54 -44.07 -21.70
C ALA A 17 -23.15 -42.82 -22.52
N ALA A 18 -22.64 -43.06 -23.73
CA ALA A 18 -22.70 -42.16 -24.88
C ALA A 18 -24.09 -42.32 -25.56
N THR A 19 -24.63 -41.54 -26.49
CA THR A 19 -24.11 -40.79 -27.65
C THR A 19 -25.35 -40.13 -28.29
N ALA A 20 -25.19 -39.01 -29.00
CA ALA A 20 -25.55 -38.89 -30.44
C ALA A 20 -25.92 -37.47 -30.88
N THR A 21 -25.20 -37.08 -31.92
CA THR A 21 -25.32 -35.97 -32.87
C THR A 21 -26.67 -35.81 -33.56
N ALA A 22 -27.02 -34.57 -33.90
CA ALA A 22 -27.81 -34.25 -35.09
C ALA A 22 -27.25 -32.99 -35.80
N ARG A 23 -26.79 -33.18 -37.04
CA ARG A 23 -26.54 -32.11 -38.03
C ARG A 23 -27.86 -31.77 -38.73
N ARG A 24 -28.08 -30.49 -39.07
CA ARG A 24 -28.67 -30.09 -40.36
C ARG A 24 -28.30 -28.66 -40.74
N SER A 25 -27.95 -28.53 -42.01
CA SER A 25 -27.51 -27.39 -42.81
C SER A 25 -28.64 -26.41 -43.16
N SER A 26 -28.34 -25.12 -43.38
CA SER A 26 -28.36 -24.48 -44.72
C SER A 26 -28.35 -22.94 -44.67
N SER A 27 -27.40 -22.37 -45.41
CA SER A 27 -27.48 -21.18 -46.28
C SER A 27 -28.05 -19.83 -45.79
N SER A 28 -27.16 -18.85 -45.94
CA SER A 28 -27.34 -17.58 -46.69
C SER A 28 -27.92 -16.34 -46.01
N VAL A 29 -27.30 -15.23 -46.44
CA VAL A 29 -27.78 -13.84 -46.53
C VAL A 29 -27.31 -12.90 -45.41
N ARG A 30 -26.26 -12.15 -45.76
CA ARG A 30 -25.97 -10.83 -45.21
C ARG A 30 -27.17 -9.90 -45.43
N PRO A 31 -27.58 -9.10 -44.44
CA PRO A 31 -28.20 -7.82 -44.72
C PRO A 31 -27.11 -6.74 -44.70
N ALA A 32 -26.96 -6.06 -45.83
CA ALA A 32 -26.39 -4.72 -45.89
C ALA A 32 -27.48 -3.69 -45.63
N LEU A 33 -27.04 -2.48 -45.25
CA LEU A 33 -27.69 -1.15 -45.32
C LEU A 33 -28.31 -0.61 -44.00
N PRO A 34 -28.44 0.72 -43.82
CA PRO A 34 -27.91 1.86 -44.60
C PRO A 34 -27.26 3.01 -43.78
N ASN A 35 -26.54 3.85 -44.52
CA ASN A 35 -26.37 5.31 -44.42
C ASN A 35 -26.64 6.09 -43.11
N ARG A 36 -25.60 6.88 -42.76
CA ARG A 36 -25.64 8.32 -42.44
C ARG A 36 -26.96 8.88 -41.90
N VAL A 37 -26.95 9.24 -40.61
CA VAL A 37 -27.65 10.42 -40.12
C VAL A 37 -26.69 11.22 -39.23
N ALA A 38 -26.55 12.50 -39.57
CA ALA A 38 -25.81 13.49 -38.82
C ALA A 38 -26.60 13.88 -37.55
N ALA A 39 -25.91 14.01 -36.42
CA ALA A 39 -26.39 14.73 -35.25
C ALA A 39 -25.30 15.75 -34.90
N SER A 40 -25.40 16.96 -35.45
CA SER A 40 -25.96 18.14 -34.76
C SER A 40 -25.16 18.54 -33.53
N ARG A 41 -24.22 19.45 -33.75
CA ARG A 41 -23.65 20.33 -32.74
C ARG A 41 -24.79 21.07 -32.03
N LEU A 42 -24.89 20.89 -30.73
CA LEU A 42 -25.57 21.84 -29.85
C LEU A 42 -24.51 22.36 -28.89
N GLY A 43 -24.12 23.61 -29.13
CA GLY A 43 -23.31 24.38 -28.20
C GLY A 43 -24.17 24.84 -27.03
N VAL A 44 -23.56 24.86 -25.85
CA VAL A 44 -24.00 25.68 -24.73
C VAL A 44 -22.77 26.41 -24.21
N ALA A 45 -22.87 27.73 -24.21
CA ALA A 45 -21.84 28.68 -23.83
C ALA A 45 -21.68 28.77 -22.29
N PRO A 46 -20.51 29.19 -21.77
CA PRO A 46 -20.44 29.92 -20.51
C PRO A 46 -20.60 31.42 -20.79
N GLY A 47 -21.67 32.00 -20.25
CA GLY A 47 -21.95 33.42 -20.29
C GLY A 47 -20.94 34.22 -19.49
N CYS A 48 -20.50 35.32 -20.10
CA CYS A 48 -19.75 36.40 -19.48
C CYS A 48 -20.62 37.17 -18.48
N GLY A 49 -20.05 37.48 -17.32
CA GLY A 49 -20.46 38.58 -16.45
C GLY A 49 -19.23 39.44 -16.15
N GLY A 50 -19.13 40.59 -16.83
CA GLY A 50 -18.03 41.54 -16.68
C GLY A 50 -18.20 42.47 -15.47
N GLY A 51 -17.08 42.90 -14.91
CA GLY A 51 -16.95 44.02 -13.99
C GLY A 51 -15.60 44.70 -14.21
N GLN A 52 -15.63 45.99 -14.56
CA GLN A 52 -14.54 46.80 -15.11
C GLN A 52 -13.47 47.26 -14.10
N PHE A 53 -12.23 47.24 -14.57
CA PHE A 53 -11.14 48.25 -14.50
C PHE A 53 -10.85 49.03 -13.19
N GLY A 54 -9.62 48.82 -12.69
CA GLY A 54 -8.81 49.81 -11.97
C GLY A 54 -7.35 49.75 -12.46
N LYS A 55 -6.80 50.89 -12.87
CA LYS A 55 -5.45 51.10 -13.45
C LYS A 55 -4.33 51.03 -12.38
N ALA A 56 -3.17 50.45 -12.72
CA ALA A 56 -1.82 50.87 -12.26
C ALA A 56 -0.75 50.09 -13.05
N GLN A 57 -0.06 50.69 -14.02
CA GLN A 57 1.27 51.32 -13.93
C GLN A 57 2.48 50.36 -13.91
N ARG A 58 3.25 50.45 -15.00
CA ARG A 58 4.58 49.87 -15.23
C ARG A 58 5.63 50.54 -14.34
N PHE A 59 6.52 49.74 -13.76
CA PHE A 59 7.88 50.09 -13.35
C PHE A 59 8.78 48.95 -13.89
N GLY A 60 9.88 49.15 -14.61
CA GLY A 60 10.84 50.26 -14.61
C GLY A 60 12.13 49.76 -13.96
N SER A 61 13.09 49.31 -14.78
CA SER A 61 14.36 48.76 -14.31
C SER A 61 15.21 49.82 -13.61
N VAL A 62 15.87 49.42 -12.52
CA VAL A 62 16.83 50.25 -11.79
C VAL A 62 18.23 49.77 -12.13
N ARG A 63 18.96 50.60 -12.88
CA ARG A 63 20.42 50.58 -13.01
C ARG A 63 21.02 51.23 -11.77
N SER A 64 22.04 50.60 -11.17
CA SER A 64 22.95 51.27 -10.25
C SER A 64 24.29 51.55 -10.94
N THR A 65 24.71 52.80 -10.86
CA THR A 65 26.01 53.33 -11.28
C THR A 65 26.95 53.38 -10.09
N LEU A 66 28.20 52.95 -10.26
CA LEU A 66 29.32 53.40 -9.44
C LEU A 66 30.57 53.55 -10.32
N ALA A 67 31.18 54.72 -10.23
CA ALA A 67 32.33 55.18 -10.99
C ALA A 67 33.66 54.82 -10.29
N ARG A 68 34.73 54.65 -11.09
CA ARG A 68 36.14 54.95 -10.75
C ARG A 68 36.99 54.85 -12.03
N ALA A 69 37.41 55.98 -12.59
CA ALA A 69 38.71 56.64 -12.36
C ALA A 69 39.84 55.98 -13.17
N GLN A 70 40.21 56.63 -14.28
CA GLN A 70 41.43 56.38 -15.06
C GLN A 70 42.62 57.08 -14.40
N THR A 71 43.74 56.36 -14.29
CA THR A 71 45.10 56.92 -14.22
C THR A 71 45.99 56.00 -15.05
N GLY A 72 46.62 56.56 -16.09
CA GLY A 72 47.59 55.84 -16.91
C GLY A 72 49.00 55.88 -16.32
N ASN A 73 49.83 54.92 -16.71
CA ASN A 73 51.19 55.24 -17.16
C ASN A 73 51.80 54.11 -18.02
N ALA A 74 52.71 54.54 -18.89
CA ALA A 74 53.26 53.84 -20.05
C ALA A 74 54.31 52.76 -19.75
N GLY A 75 54.56 51.87 -20.72
CA GLY A 75 55.83 51.15 -20.81
C GLY A 75 55.84 49.79 -21.51
N ARG A 76 55.84 49.80 -22.85
CA ARG A 76 56.67 48.99 -23.79
C ARG A 76 57.02 47.53 -23.40
N ILE A 77 56.77 46.57 -24.32
CA ILE A 77 57.74 45.63 -24.96
C ILE A 77 57.05 44.32 -25.44
N VAL A 78 57.16 44.11 -26.76
CA VAL A 78 57.28 42.85 -27.53
C VAL A 78 56.05 41.96 -27.73
N THR A 79 55.64 41.93 -29.00
CA THR A 79 54.95 40.84 -29.69
C THR A 79 55.80 39.57 -29.69
N GLU A 80 55.32 38.51 -29.07
CA GLU A 80 55.64 37.12 -29.43
C GLU A 80 54.35 36.30 -29.41
N GLU A 81 54.03 35.73 -30.57
CA GLU A 81 53.00 34.71 -30.73
C GLU A 81 53.31 33.53 -29.81
N ARG A 82 52.34 33.16 -28.96
CA ARG A 82 52.32 31.84 -28.32
C ARG A 82 51.00 31.15 -28.59
N GLU A 83 51.16 30.12 -29.40
CA GLU A 83 50.29 29.00 -29.72
C GLU A 83 49.20 28.67 -28.69
N SER A 84 48.02 28.49 -29.25
CA SER A 84 46.89 27.72 -28.75
C SER A 84 47.33 26.46 -27.98
N ALA A 85 47.19 26.49 -26.65
CA ALA A 85 47.07 25.29 -25.85
C ALA A 85 45.58 24.95 -25.69
N MET A 86 45.08 24.06 -26.56
CA MET A 86 43.92 23.24 -26.23
C MET A 86 44.28 22.43 -24.97
N ALA A 87 43.59 22.69 -23.86
CA ALA A 87 43.63 21.87 -22.66
C ALA A 87 42.23 21.31 -22.39
N GLY A 88 41.77 20.45 -23.30
CA GLY A 88 40.76 19.44 -23.00
C GLY A 88 41.50 18.15 -22.68
N THR A 89 41.82 17.93 -21.41
CA THR A 89 42.41 16.66 -20.95
C THR A 89 41.40 16.01 -20.02
N GLU A 90 40.49 15.22 -20.59
CA GLU A 90 39.76 14.20 -19.83
C GLU A 90 40.82 13.28 -19.21
N MET A 91 41.00 13.34 -17.89
CA MET A 91 41.78 12.30 -17.24
C MET A 91 40.97 11.00 -17.34
N PRO A 92 41.54 9.90 -17.88
CA PRO A 92 40.85 8.62 -17.88
C PRO A 92 40.63 8.21 -16.43
N LEU A 93 39.35 8.05 -16.04
CA LEU A 93 38.98 7.51 -14.74
C LEU A 93 39.68 6.17 -14.54
N LYS A 94 40.45 6.05 -13.46
CA LYS A 94 41.13 4.80 -13.13
C LYS A 94 40.12 3.85 -12.51
N TYR A 95 40.22 2.56 -12.84
CA TYR A 95 39.39 1.53 -12.24
C TYR A 95 40.22 0.29 -11.91
N SER A 96 39.79 -0.45 -10.90
CA SER A 96 40.43 -1.66 -10.39
C SER A 96 39.43 -2.82 -10.28
N SER A 97 39.84 -3.97 -9.74
CA SER A 97 38.97 -5.14 -9.63
C SER A 97 37.72 -4.90 -8.79
N GLY A 98 37.78 -4.05 -7.76
CA GLY A 98 36.70 -3.89 -6.79
C GLY A 98 36.46 -5.16 -5.95
N LYS A 99 35.31 -5.22 -5.28
CA LYS A 99 34.88 -6.26 -4.34
C LYS A 99 33.45 -6.69 -4.64
N ALA A 100 33.18 -7.99 -4.50
CA ALA A 100 31.85 -8.57 -4.70
C ALA A 100 30.82 -8.22 -3.61
N SER A 101 31.23 -7.62 -2.50
CA SER A 101 30.36 -7.26 -1.39
C SER A 101 30.75 -5.88 -0.83
N PRO A 102 29.77 -5.05 -0.44
CA PRO A 102 28.33 -5.27 -0.54
C PRO A 102 27.80 -5.17 -1.99
N LEU A 103 26.62 -5.74 -2.26
CA LEU A 103 25.91 -5.53 -3.53
C LEU A 103 25.41 -4.08 -3.64
N GLY A 104 25.33 -3.58 -4.86
CA GLY A 104 25.03 -2.19 -5.18
C GLY A 104 26.30 -1.31 -5.22
N VAL A 105 26.11 0.00 -5.05
CA VAL A 105 27.20 0.97 -4.95
C VAL A 105 27.59 1.20 -3.48
N SER A 106 28.89 1.28 -3.22
CA SER A 106 29.47 1.55 -1.90
C SER A 106 30.76 2.37 -2.03
N GLN A 107 31.09 3.15 -1.00
CA GLN A 107 32.34 3.92 -0.96
C GLN A 107 33.36 3.22 -0.05
N ASP A 108 34.61 3.14 -0.50
CA ASP A 108 35.75 2.76 0.34
C ASP A 108 36.96 3.68 0.10
N GLU A 109 38.08 3.41 0.78
CA GLU A 109 39.32 4.21 0.66
C GLU A 109 39.89 4.26 -0.76
N SER A 110 39.56 3.28 -1.60
CA SER A 110 40.04 3.16 -2.97
C SER A 110 39.15 3.85 -4.01
N GLY A 111 37.93 4.27 -3.65
CA GLY A 111 36.98 4.89 -4.58
C GLY A 111 35.57 4.37 -4.38
N LEU A 112 34.80 4.32 -5.47
CA LEU A 112 33.43 3.81 -5.45
C LEU A 112 33.39 2.40 -6.03
N ASN A 113 32.98 1.45 -5.19
CA ASN A 113 32.80 0.05 -5.54
C ASN A 113 31.36 -0.21 -6.00
N PHE A 114 31.23 -0.82 -7.18
CA PHE A 114 29.98 -1.24 -7.79
C PHE A 114 29.96 -2.76 -7.84
N ALA A 115 28.90 -3.40 -7.36
CA ALA A 115 28.72 -4.85 -7.42
C ALA A 115 27.28 -5.23 -7.81
N ILE A 116 27.14 -6.15 -8.76
CA ILE A 116 25.86 -6.61 -9.29
C ILE A 116 25.87 -8.13 -9.50
N PHE A 117 24.79 -8.79 -9.11
CA PHE A 117 24.61 -10.21 -9.35
C PHE A 117 24.08 -10.46 -10.77
N SER A 118 24.68 -11.41 -11.50
CA SER A 118 24.07 -12.06 -12.65
C SER A 118 24.79 -13.38 -12.93
N GLN A 119 24.06 -14.49 -12.75
CA GLN A 119 24.57 -15.84 -12.92
C GLN A 119 24.79 -16.15 -14.40
N HIS A 120 23.82 -15.78 -15.24
CA HIS A 120 23.81 -16.15 -16.66
C HIS A 120 24.47 -15.09 -17.57
N ALA A 121 24.88 -13.92 -17.06
CA ALA A 121 25.56 -12.93 -17.89
C ALA A 121 26.90 -13.42 -18.43
N SER A 122 27.15 -13.15 -19.71
CA SER A 122 28.42 -13.36 -20.40
C SER A 122 29.31 -12.10 -20.34
N SER A 123 28.72 -10.92 -20.28
CA SER A 123 29.43 -9.66 -20.04
C SER A 123 28.55 -8.64 -19.31
N VAL A 124 29.21 -7.77 -18.53
CA VAL A 124 28.58 -6.64 -17.84
C VAL A 124 29.38 -5.39 -18.14
N THR A 125 28.69 -4.30 -18.45
CA THR A 125 29.28 -2.97 -18.63
C THR A 125 28.61 -2.01 -17.65
N LEU A 126 29.41 -1.36 -16.80
CA LEU A 126 28.93 -0.27 -15.95
C LEU A 126 28.87 1.00 -16.80
N CYS A 127 27.69 1.64 -16.84
CA CYS A 127 27.45 2.89 -17.55
C CYS A 127 27.32 4.02 -16.52
N ILE A 128 28.12 5.07 -16.66
CA ILE A 128 28.16 6.22 -15.75
C ILE A 128 27.87 7.50 -16.52
N LYS A 129 26.94 8.32 -16.02
CA LYS A 129 26.77 9.71 -16.47
C LYS A 129 27.19 10.65 -15.36
N LEU A 130 28.17 11.49 -15.65
CA LEU A 130 28.66 12.51 -14.73
C LEU A 130 27.71 13.71 -14.72
N PRO A 131 27.59 14.42 -13.58
CA PRO A 131 26.80 15.65 -13.51
C PRO A 131 27.37 16.71 -14.47
N GLU A 132 26.49 17.39 -15.22
CA GLU A 132 26.89 18.41 -16.19
C GLU A 132 27.60 19.59 -15.49
N ARG A 133 28.79 19.96 -15.95
CA ARG A 133 29.50 21.17 -15.52
C ARG A 133 29.13 22.39 -16.39
N GLY A 134 27.87 22.78 -16.41
CA GLY A 134 27.43 24.07 -17.00
C GLY A 134 27.53 24.21 -18.54
N THR A 135 26.65 25.11 -19.04
CA THR A 135 26.22 25.39 -20.43
C THR A 135 25.90 24.17 -21.30
N LYS A 136 24.63 24.11 -21.70
CA LYS A 136 24.00 23.15 -22.62
C LYS A 136 24.73 23.09 -23.97
N ASP A 137 25.86 22.40 -24.02
CA ASP A 137 26.39 21.86 -25.26
C ASP A 137 25.96 20.40 -25.32
N GLU A 138 25.24 20.04 -26.39
CA GLU A 138 24.59 18.75 -26.64
C GLU A 138 25.57 17.54 -26.67
N GLU A 139 26.86 17.76 -26.38
CA GLU A 139 27.90 16.73 -26.29
C GLU A 139 28.13 16.19 -24.85
N SER A 140 27.47 16.75 -23.82
CA SER A 140 27.56 16.31 -22.40
C SER A 140 26.80 15.02 -22.06
N GLU A 141 26.07 14.41 -23.01
CA GLU A 141 25.19 13.25 -22.77
C GLU A 141 25.86 11.86 -22.83
N LYS A 142 27.15 11.76 -23.20
CA LYS A 142 27.79 10.45 -23.39
C LYS A 142 28.10 9.79 -22.05
N ALA A 143 27.48 8.63 -21.82
CA ALA A 143 27.83 7.78 -20.69
C ALA A 143 29.27 7.26 -20.85
N VAL A 144 30.05 7.32 -19.78
CA VAL A 144 31.33 6.64 -19.67
C VAL A 144 31.04 5.17 -19.38
N GLU A 145 31.59 4.27 -20.20
CA GLU A 145 31.32 2.84 -20.10
C GLU A 145 32.58 2.08 -19.64
N PHE A 146 32.42 1.24 -18.63
CA PHE A 146 33.46 0.36 -18.10
C PHE A 146 33.05 -1.08 -18.37
N ALA A 147 33.67 -1.72 -19.36
CA ALA A 147 33.47 -3.15 -19.61
C ALA A 147 34.21 -3.96 -18.54
N LEU A 148 33.49 -4.80 -17.80
CA LEU A 148 34.07 -5.61 -16.73
C LEU A 148 34.75 -6.86 -17.30
N ASP A 149 36.01 -7.07 -16.92
CA ASP A 149 36.78 -8.27 -17.29
C ASP A 149 36.34 -9.45 -16.42
N CYS A 150 35.74 -10.49 -17.02
CA CYS A 150 35.22 -11.63 -16.26
C CYS A 150 36.27 -12.39 -15.44
N GLN A 151 37.57 -12.25 -15.73
CA GLN A 151 38.65 -12.87 -14.96
C GLN A 151 39.09 -12.04 -13.76
N LYS A 152 38.79 -10.73 -13.73
CA LYS A 152 39.25 -9.79 -12.70
C LYS A 152 38.11 -9.14 -11.91
N ASN A 153 36.99 -8.93 -12.57
CA ASN A 153 35.82 -8.16 -12.14
C ASN A 153 34.60 -9.07 -11.89
N LYS A 154 34.83 -10.37 -11.62
CA LYS A 154 33.77 -11.31 -11.26
C LYS A 154 34.25 -12.29 -10.19
N THR A 155 33.48 -12.44 -9.12
CA THR A 155 33.70 -13.46 -8.07
C THR A 155 32.43 -14.29 -7.92
N GLY A 156 32.49 -15.58 -8.24
CA GLY A 156 31.28 -16.39 -8.36
C GLY A 156 30.35 -15.82 -9.44
N ASP A 157 29.11 -15.50 -9.07
CA ASP A 157 28.10 -14.92 -9.96
C ASP A 157 27.94 -13.39 -9.78
N ILE A 158 28.84 -12.75 -9.02
CA ILE A 158 28.81 -11.31 -8.75
C ILE A 158 29.88 -10.60 -9.56
N TRP A 159 29.44 -9.67 -10.40
CA TRP A 159 30.29 -8.76 -11.15
C TRP A 159 30.60 -7.53 -10.32
N HIS A 160 31.84 -7.04 -10.34
CA HIS A 160 32.25 -5.92 -9.51
C HIS A 160 33.40 -5.11 -10.11
N VAL A 161 33.44 -3.81 -9.81
CA VAL A 161 34.50 -2.88 -10.22
C VAL A 161 34.60 -1.74 -9.21
N SER A 162 35.81 -1.26 -8.93
CA SER A 162 36.02 -0.03 -8.16
C SER A 162 36.54 1.07 -9.07
N VAL A 163 35.93 2.24 -9.04
CA VAL A 163 36.26 3.39 -9.89
C VAL A 163 36.77 4.53 -9.02
N GLU A 164 37.97 5.00 -9.32
CA GLU A 164 38.66 6.10 -8.64
C GLU A 164 38.26 7.45 -9.24
N GLY A 165 38.13 8.47 -8.39
CA GLY A 165 37.97 9.86 -8.82
C GLY A 165 36.57 10.24 -9.31
N LEU A 166 35.57 9.37 -9.14
CA LEU A 166 34.16 9.75 -9.35
C LEU A 166 33.72 10.76 -8.29
N PRO A 167 32.85 11.73 -8.66
CA PRO A 167 32.14 12.53 -7.67
C PRO A 167 31.38 11.63 -6.69
N THR A 168 31.36 12.02 -5.43
CA THR A 168 30.74 11.31 -4.31
C THR A 168 29.22 11.50 -4.23
N SER A 169 28.65 12.36 -5.06
CA SER A 169 27.21 12.55 -5.23
C SER A 169 26.85 12.99 -6.66
N GLY A 170 25.57 12.86 -7.02
CA GLY A 170 25.01 13.42 -8.26
C GLY A 170 25.41 12.69 -9.55
N VAL A 171 26.09 11.55 -9.43
CA VAL A 171 26.42 10.66 -10.55
C VAL A 171 25.24 9.73 -10.81
N LEU A 172 24.92 9.52 -12.08
CA LEU A 172 23.93 8.52 -12.50
C LEU A 172 24.66 7.28 -12.99
N TYR A 173 24.15 6.10 -12.63
CA TYR A 173 24.73 4.84 -13.06
C TYR A 173 23.67 3.78 -13.40
N GLY A 174 24.09 2.81 -14.21
CA GLY A 174 23.32 1.63 -14.56
C GLY A 174 24.21 0.60 -15.25
N TYR A 175 23.63 -0.50 -15.72
CA TYR A 175 24.38 -1.61 -16.32
C TYR A 175 23.83 -2.02 -17.67
N ARG A 176 24.69 -2.24 -18.65
CA ARG A 176 24.35 -3.07 -19.82
C ARG A 176 24.78 -4.49 -19.52
N VAL A 177 23.87 -5.44 -19.67
CA VAL A 177 24.13 -6.86 -19.38
C VAL A 177 23.86 -7.67 -20.64
N ASN A 178 24.84 -8.49 -21.02
CA ASN A 178 24.70 -9.45 -22.12
C ASN A 178 24.77 -10.88 -21.58
N GLY A 179 24.14 -11.81 -22.28
CA GLY A 179 24.08 -13.22 -21.89
C GLY A 179 23.52 -14.10 -23.01
N PRO A 180 23.28 -15.39 -22.71
CA PRO A 180 22.63 -16.32 -23.62
C PRO A 180 21.33 -15.76 -24.18
N GLN A 181 21.16 -15.90 -25.49
CA GLN A 181 19.93 -15.54 -26.18
C GLN A 181 18.99 -16.75 -26.23
N GLY A 182 17.68 -16.51 -26.31
CA GLY A 182 16.69 -17.58 -26.45
C GLY A 182 15.53 -17.42 -25.48
N TRP A 183 14.39 -16.95 -26.00
CA TRP A 183 13.17 -16.83 -25.22
C TRP A 183 12.67 -18.18 -24.71
N GLU A 184 12.81 -19.21 -25.54
CA GLU A 184 12.46 -20.61 -25.26
C GLU A 184 13.26 -21.22 -24.10
N GLN A 185 14.39 -20.61 -23.75
CA GLN A 185 15.26 -21.04 -22.65
C GLN A 185 15.08 -20.18 -21.38
N GLY A 186 14.21 -19.18 -21.42
CA GLY A 186 13.90 -18.27 -20.32
C GLY A 186 14.80 -17.05 -20.20
N HIS A 187 15.66 -16.80 -21.20
CA HIS A 187 16.58 -15.65 -21.20
C HIS A 187 15.96 -14.42 -21.87
N ARG A 188 16.29 -13.21 -21.37
CA ARG A 188 15.77 -11.91 -21.82
C ARG A 188 16.85 -10.82 -21.90
N PHE A 189 18.12 -11.22 -22.08
CA PHE A 189 19.24 -10.29 -22.13
C PHE A 189 19.18 -9.38 -23.36
N ASP A 190 19.31 -8.07 -23.16
CA ASP A 190 19.48 -7.09 -24.22
C ASP A 190 20.52 -6.04 -23.79
N SER A 191 21.73 -6.14 -24.35
CA SER A 191 22.83 -5.22 -24.08
C SER A 191 22.59 -3.80 -24.60
N ASN A 192 21.57 -3.56 -25.41
CA ASN A 192 21.22 -2.22 -25.89
C ASN A 192 20.52 -1.38 -24.81
N ILE A 193 19.99 -2.01 -23.77
CA ILE A 193 19.26 -1.37 -22.69
C ILE A 193 20.22 -1.14 -21.50
N VAL A 194 20.17 0.07 -20.92
CA VAL A 194 20.83 0.34 -19.64
C VAL A 194 19.83 0.04 -18.53
N LEU A 195 20.20 -0.87 -17.66
CA LEU A 195 19.36 -1.45 -16.61
C LEU A 195 19.69 -0.79 -15.26
N LEU A 196 18.65 -0.59 -14.47
CA LEU A 196 18.76 -0.10 -13.11
C LEU A 196 19.36 -1.17 -12.20
N ASP A 197 20.21 -0.75 -11.28
CA ASP A 197 20.73 -1.61 -10.22
C ASP A 197 19.63 -2.03 -9.23
N PRO A 198 19.39 -3.34 -9.01
CA PRO A 198 18.43 -3.81 -8.02
C PRO A 198 18.68 -3.30 -6.59
N TYR A 199 19.93 -2.94 -6.26
CA TYR A 199 20.37 -2.45 -4.96
C TYR A 199 20.53 -0.92 -4.88
N ALA A 200 20.14 -0.18 -5.94
CA ALA A 200 20.19 1.30 -5.92
C ALA A 200 19.39 1.87 -4.74
N LYS A 201 20.05 2.61 -3.85
CA LYS A 201 19.39 3.24 -2.68
C LYS A 201 18.63 4.52 -3.04
N LEU A 202 18.95 5.10 -4.19
CA LEU A 202 18.35 6.30 -4.75
C LEU A 202 18.17 6.08 -6.25
N VAL A 203 17.01 6.44 -6.79
CA VAL A 203 16.70 6.30 -8.22
C VAL A 203 16.40 7.66 -8.82
N SER A 204 17.19 8.07 -9.80
CA SER A 204 16.91 9.26 -10.58
C SER A 204 16.00 8.94 -11.76
N GLY A 205 15.08 9.85 -12.05
CA GLY A 205 14.10 9.72 -13.13
C GLY A 205 13.31 11.02 -13.27
N ARG A 206 11.97 10.91 -13.31
CA ARG A 206 11.10 12.09 -13.21
C ARG A 206 11.03 12.60 -11.78
N ASN A 207 11.03 13.92 -11.62
CA ASN A 207 10.96 14.58 -10.31
C ASN A 207 9.54 14.97 -9.89
N TYR A 208 8.60 15.09 -10.83
CA TYR A 208 7.22 15.52 -10.55
C TYR A 208 6.26 14.38 -10.86
N PHE A 209 5.36 14.11 -9.91
CA PHE A 209 4.33 13.09 -10.06
C PHE A 209 3.35 13.44 -11.19
N GLY A 210 3.07 12.48 -12.07
CA GLY A 210 2.06 12.62 -13.13
C GLY A 210 2.50 13.51 -14.30
N LEU A 211 3.70 14.09 -14.25
CA LEU A 211 4.21 14.98 -15.28
C LEU A 211 4.79 14.18 -16.45
N ASP A 212 4.00 14.06 -17.51
CA ASP A 212 4.42 13.38 -18.73
C ASP A 212 5.30 14.29 -19.60
N LYS A 213 6.60 13.95 -19.68
CA LYS A 213 7.58 14.57 -20.59
C LYS A 213 8.09 13.57 -21.62
N GLY A 214 7.37 12.48 -21.84
CA GLY A 214 7.81 11.34 -22.63
C GLY A 214 8.56 10.28 -21.80
N PRO A 215 9.20 9.31 -22.48
CA PRO A 215 9.88 8.20 -21.82
C PRO A 215 10.95 8.68 -20.84
N SER A 216 10.91 8.16 -19.62
CA SER A 216 11.94 8.38 -18.61
C SER A 216 12.62 7.05 -18.32
N GLN A 217 13.95 7.02 -18.41
CA GLN A 217 14.74 5.86 -18.03
C GLN A 217 15.24 6.03 -16.59
N PRO A 218 14.97 5.07 -15.69
CA PRO A 218 15.46 5.15 -14.32
C PRO A 218 16.97 4.83 -14.28
N PHE A 219 17.71 5.62 -13.50
CA PHE A 219 19.13 5.38 -13.21
C PHE A 219 19.35 5.30 -11.70
N GLY A 220 20.31 4.49 -11.28
CA GLY A 220 20.79 4.53 -9.90
C GLY A 220 21.55 5.84 -9.67
N THR A 221 21.47 6.37 -8.45
CA THR A 221 22.34 7.45 -7.99
C THR A 221 22.71 7.21 -6.53
N TYR A 222 23.58 8.05 -5.99
CA TYR A 222 24.09 7.95 -4.64
C TYR A 222 24.47 9.33 -4.10
N ASP A 223 24.55 9.42 -2.79
CA ASP A 223 25.05 10.58 -2.07
C ASP A 223 25.89 10.13 -0.88
N PHE A 224 27.20 10.25 -1.02
CA PHE A 224 28.18 10.05 0.05
C PHE A 224 28.76 11.38 0.55
N ASP A 225 28.33 12.52 0.01
CA ASP A 225 28.76 13.86 0.44
C ASP A 225 27.95 14.34 1.65
N SER A 226 26.65 14.04 1.67
CA SER A 226 25.80 14.40 2.80
C SER A 226 26.25 13.70 4.07
N SER A 227 26.30 14.45 5.17
CA SER A 227 26.36 13.84 6.49
C SER A 227 25.15 12.92 6.71
N PRO A 228 25.32 11.81 7.46
CA PRO A 228 24.20 10.96 7.85
C PRO A 228 23.04 11.76 8.43
N PHE A 229 21.81 11.29 8.20
CA PHE A 229 20.63 11.98 8.70
C PHE A 229 20.65 12.05 10.23
N ASP A 230 20.50 13.25 10.77
CA ASP A 230 20.48 13.47 12.22
C ASP A 230 19.10 13.13 12.81
N TRP A 231 18.99 11.91 13.32
CA TRP A 231 17.82 11.48 14.09
C TRP A 231 17.68 12.25 15.41
N GLY A 232 18.75 12.85 15.94
CA GLY A 232 18.78 13.60 17.19
C GLY A 232 19.12 12.72 18.39
N ALA A 233 19.80 13.29 19.39
CA ALA A 233 20.26 12.56 20.57
C ALA A 233 19.13 11.97 21.43
N ASP A 234 17.97 12.65 21.48
CA ASP A 234 16.80 12.22 22.25
C ASP A 234 15.81 11.38 21.42
N TYR A 235 16.21 10.93 20.23
CA TYR A 235 15.33 10.14 19.37
C TYR A 235 15.03 8.78 19.98
N GLN A 236 13.75 8.43 20.02
CA GLN A 236 13.26 7.14 20.49
C GLN A 236 12.22 6.60 19.52
N LEU A 237 12.18 5.29 19.41
CA LEU A 237 11.15 4.57 18.68
C LEU A 237 9.90 4.46 19.55
N PRO A 238 8.68 4.55 18.98
CA PRO A 238 7.45 4.39 19.74
C PRO A 238 7.36 3.02 20.43
N ASN A 239 7.73 1.94 19.71
CA ASN A 239 7.76 0.55 20.19
C ASN A 239 6.47 0.15 20.94
N LEU A 240 5.34 0.39 20.29
CA LEU A 240 4.01 0.13 20.81
C LEU A 240 3.74 -1.39 20.81
N PRO A 241 3.13 -1.93 21.88
CA PRO A 241 2.61 -3.31 21.87
C PRO A 241 1.56 -3.50 20.76
N GLU A 242 1.52 -4.67 20.13
CA GLU A 242 0.58 -4.99 19.06
C GLU A 242 -0.88 -4.89 19.53
N THR A 243 -1.14 -5.16 20.81
CA THR A 243 -2.47 -5.05 21.43
C THR A 243 -2.98 -3.61 21.50
N ASP A 244 -2.09 -2.62 21.47
CA ASP A 244 -2.42 -1.21 21.60
C ASP A 244 -2.61 -0.50 20.25
N LEU A 245 -2.30 -1.16 19.14
CA LEU A 245 -2.36 -0.56 17.82
C LEU A 245 -3.79 -0.24 17.37
N VAL A 246 -3.91 0.89 16.69
CA VAL A 246 -5.01 1.28 15.81
C VAL A 246 -4.36 1.79 14.53
N ILE A 247 -4.40 0.95 13.49
CA ILE A 247 -3.69 1.17 12.24
C ILE A 247 -4.54 2.06 11.32
N TYR A 248 -3.91 3.05 10.71
CA TYR A 248 -4.52 3.96 9.74
C TYR A 248 -3.86 3.77 8.37
N GLU A 249 -4.56 3.09 7.47
CA GLU A 249 -4.09 2.82 6.10
C GLU A 249 -4.24 4.07 5.24
N MET A 250 -3.15 4.55 4.63
CA MET A 250 -3.16 5.82 3.91
C MET A 250 -2.12 5.91 2.79
N ASN A 251 -2.35 6.81 1.82
CA ASN A 251 -1.41 7.12 0.75
C ASN A 251 -0.76 8.48 0.98
N VAL A 252 0.58 8.54 0.94
CA VAL A 252 1.36 9.76 1.21
C VAL A 252 0.92 10.93 0.33
N ARG A 253 0.79 10.70 -0.97
CA ARG A 253 0.39 11.74 -1.92
C ARG A 253 -1.05 12.17 -1.69
N ALA A 254 -1.97 11.21 -1.71
CA ALA A 254 -3.40 11.49 -1.65
C ALA A 254 -3.81 12.19 -0.35
N PHE A 255 -3.08 12.01 0.75
CA PHE A 255 -3.36 12.67 2.03
C PHE A 255 -3.32 14.21 1.96
N THR A 256 -2.49 14.78 1.08
CA THR A 256 -2.31 16.24 1.00
C THR A 256 -2.31 16.81 -0.41
N ALA A 257 -2.53 15.98 -1.45
CA ALA A 257 -2.56 16.42 -2.84
C ALA A 257 -3.71 17.41 -3.13
N ASP A 258 -4.85 17.28 -2.46
CA ASP A 258 -6.01 18.15 -2.66
C ASP A 258 -5.73 19.60 -2.24
N GLU A 259 -6.32 20.55 -2.95
CA GLU A 259 -6.15 21.98 -2.63
C GLU A 259 -6.71 22.34 -1.26
N SER A 260 -7.75 21.64 -0.79
CA SER A 260 -8.35 21.84 0.52
C SER A 260 -7.40 21.51 1.68
N SER A 261 -6.28 20.82 1.42
CA SER A 261 -5.20 20.67 2.41
C SER A 261 -4.66 22.01 2.91
N GLY A 262 -4.79 23.09 2.12
CA GLY A 262 -4.34 24.43 2.49
C GLY A 262 -2.82 24.59 2.48
N LEU A 263 -2.07 23.60 2.01
CA LEU A 263 -0.61 23.66 1.91
C LEU A 263 -0.17 24.38 0.63
N ASP A 264 1.11 24.74 0.53
CA ASP A 264 1.67 25.31 -0.71
C ASP A 264 1.71 24.25 -1.83
N PRO A 265 1.40 24.59 -3.11
CA PRO A 265 1.44 23.64 -4.22
C PRO A 265 2.76 22.88 -4.38
N ALA A 266 3.89 23.47 -3.97
CA ALA A 266 5.19 22.81 -4.02
C ALA A 266 5.34 21.69 -2.98
N VAL A 267 4.58 21.70 -1.88
CA VAL A 267 4.69 20.68 -0.81
C VAL A 267 3.47 19.75 -0.73
N ARG A 268 2.35 20.05 -1.40
CA ARG A 268 1.18 19.16 -1.46
C ARG A 268 1.54 17.80 -2.06
N GLY A 269 1.06 16.74 -1.42
CA GLY A 269 1.26 15.36 -1.85
C GLY A 269 2.72 14.88 -1.74
N SER A 270 3.50 15.50 -0.85
CA SER A 270 4.89 15.13 -0.56
C SER A 270 5.08 14.63 0.88
N TYR A 271 6.23 14.04 1.17
CA TYR A 271 6.62 13.65 2.53
C TYR A 271 6.65 14.84 3.51
N LEU A 272 7.07 16.03 3.07
CA LEU A 272 7.01 17.22 3.94
C LEU A 272 5.59 17.72 4.14
N GLY A 273 4.76 17.72 3.10
CA GLY A 273 3.36 18.11 3.21
C GLY A 273 2.59 17.23 4.20
N PHE A 274 2.94 15.94 4.27
CA PHE A 274 2.39 15.02 5.25
C PHE A 274 2.62 15.49 6.70
N ILE A 275 3.82 15.98 7.03
CA ILE A 275 4.21 16.36 8.40
C ILE A 275 3.25 17.41 8.97
N ASP A 276 2.85 18.38 8.16
CA ASP A 276 1.94 19.48 8.56
C ASP A 276 0.55 18.98 8.96
N LYS A 277 0.20 17.73 8.60
CA LYS A 277 -1.10 17.12 8.87
C LYS A 277 -1.07 16.03 9.95
N ILE A 278 0.09 15.73 10.55
CA ILE A 278 0.19 14.84 11.72
C ILE A 278 -0.77 15.23 12.87
N PRO A 279 -1.05 16.51 13.16
CA PRO A 279 -2.02 16.87 14.20
C PRO A 279 -3.42 16.27 14.00
N HIS A 280 -3.84 16.01 12.75
CA HIS A 280 -5.11 15.33 12.45
C HIS A 280 -5.10 13.88 12.96
N LEU A 281 -4.00 13.15 12.73
CA LEU A 281 -3.87 11.75 13.16
C LEU A 281 -3.91 11.64 14.69
N LEU A 282 -3.24 12.58 15.39
CA LEU A 282 -3.29 12.69 16.84
C LEU A 282 -4.70 13.00 17.35
N GLU A 283 -5.41 13.91 16.69
CA GLU A 283 -6.78 14.24 17.05
C GLU A 283 -7.73 13.07 16.85
N LEU A 284 -7.59 12.34 15.73
CA LEU A 284 -8.34 11.12 15.45
C LEU A 284 -8.03 10.03 16.49
N GLY A 285 -6.79 9.98 16.99
CA GLY A 285 -6.36 9.06 18.04
C GLY A 285 -5.69 7.78 17.51
N VAL A 286 -5.31 7.73 16.24
CA VAL A 286 -4.56 6.60 15.68
C VAL A 286 -3.10 6.64 16.12
N ASN A 287 -2.43 5.48 16.19
CA ASN A 287 -1.06 5.37 16.70
C ASN A 287 -0.13 4.52 15.81
N ALA A 288 -0.61 4.08 14.66
CA ALA A 288 0.21 3.55 13.59
C ALA A 288 -0.36 3.97 12.24
N VAL A 289 0.52 4.30 11.29
CA VAL A 289 0.15 4.50 9.88
C VAL A 289 0.67 3.34 9.05
N GLU A 290 -0.19 2.77 8.21
CA GLU A 290 0.19 1.83 7.17
C GLU A 290 0.22 2.60 5.84
N LEU A 291 1.42 2.88 5.34
CA LEU A 291 1.60 3.63 4.12
C LEU A 291 1.48 2.69 2.93
N LEU A 292 0.58 3.01 2.00
CA LEU A 292 0.58 2.44 0.65
C LEU A 292 1.98 2.57 0.01
N PRO A 293 2.30 1.76 -1.01
CA PRO A 293 3.66 1.59 -1.52
C PRO A 293 4.46 2.90 -1.67
N VAL A 294 5.57 2.98 -0.94
CA VAL A 294 6.52 4.11 -0.98
C VAL A 294 7.83 3.76 -1.67
N PHE A 295 7.98 2.53 -2.14
CA PHE A 295 9.10 2.12 -2.98
C PHE A 295 8.98 2.82 -4.34
N GLU A 296 10.09 3.02 -5.04
CA GLU A 296 10.08 3.67 -6.35
C GLU A 296 9.19 2.88 -7.34
N PHE A 297 8.17 3.53 -7.92
CA PHE A 297 7.26 2.98 -8.93
C PHE A 297 6.95 4.00 -10.04
N ASP A 298 6.57 3.57 -11.24
CA ASP A 298 6.26 4.49 -12.36
C ASP A 298 4.75 4.78 -12.43
N GLU A 299 4.34 5.97 -12.00
CA GLU A 299 2.94 6.40 -12.00
C GLU A 299 2.35 6.56 -13.41
N LEU A 300 3.18 6.68 -14.45
CA LEU A 300 2.74 6.81 -15.84
C LEU A 300 2.76 5.48 -16.59
N GLU A 301 2.84 4.35 -15.88
CA GLU A 301 2.99 3.05 -16.52
C GLU A 301 1.84 2.67 -17.46
N PHE A 302 0.63 3.14 -17.17
CA PHE A 302 -0.54 2.90 -18.03
C PHE A 302 -0.48 3.67 -19.36
N LYS A 303 0.48 4.57 -19.54
CA LYS A 303 0.69 5.34 -20.77
C LYS A 303 1.81 4.78 -21.65
N ARG A 304 2.47 3.70 -21.23
CA ARG A 304 3.59 3.08 -21.97
C ARG A 304 3.18 2.59 -23.36
N TYR A 305 1.95 2.14 -23.51
CA TYR A 305 1.36 1.72 -24.79
C TYR A 305 -0.15 1.99 -24.79
N PRO A 306 -0.77 2.16 -25.97
CA PRO A 306 -2.21 2.39 -26.06
C PRO A 306 -3.02 1.24 -25.42
N ASN A 307 -3.79 1.56 -24.39
CA ASN A 307 -4.68 0.62 -23.72
C ASN A 307 -5.84 1.40 -23.06
N PRO A 308 -6.92 0.73 -22.61
CA PRO A 308 -8.10 1.40 -22.09
C PRO A 308 -7.90 2.23 -20.80
N ARG A 309 -6.70 2.20 -20.21
CA ARG A 309 -6.34 2.87 -18.96
C ARG A 309 -5.34 4.01 -19.18
N ASP A 310 -5.06 4.40 -20.43
CA ASP A 310 -4.07 5.43 -20.76
C ASP A 310 -4.40 6.83 -20.18
N HIS A 311 -5.65 7.08 -19.82
CA HIS A 311 -6.07 8.28 -19.09
C HIS A 311 -5.76 8.23 -17.59
N MET A 312 -5.47 7.06 -17.03
CA MET A 312 -5.17 6.85 -15.61
C MET A 312 -3.68 7.05 -15.30
N VAL A 313 -3.38 7.25 -14.02
CA VAL A 313 -2.01 7.23 -13.48
C VAL A 313 -1.97 6.34 -12.25
N ASN A 314 -1.01 5.42 -12.16
CA ASN A 314 -0.89 4.53 -11.01
C ASN A 314 -0.67 5.39 -9.76
N THR A 315 -1.73 5.50 -8.94
CA THR A 315 -1.75 6.37 -7.77
C THR A 315 -1.42 5.60 -6.51
N TRP A 316 -1.78 4.31 -6.47
CA TRP A 316 -1.53 3.45 -5.33
C TRP A 316 -0.07 3.00 -5.24
N GLY A 317 0.57 2.67 -6.37
CA GLY A 317 1.98 2.32 -6.43
C GLY A 317 2.31 0.83 -6.34
N TYR A 318 1.32 -0.07 -6.44
CA TYR A 318 1.52 -1.53 -6.46
C TYR A 318 2.13 -2.03 -7.78
N SER A 319 3.31 -1.52 -8.13
CA SER A 319 4.09 -1.86 -9.33
C SER A 319 5.53 -1.37 -9.15
N THR A 320 6.27 -2.04 -8.27
CA THR A 320 7.60 -1.55 -7.81
C THR A 320 8.68 -1.72 -8.88
N ILE A 321 9.51 -0.67 -9.05
CA ILE A 321 10.73 -0.64 -9.87
C ILE A 321 11.95 -1.06 -9.06
N ASN A 322 12.09 -0.52 -7.85
CA ASN A 322 13.26 -0.74 -7.00
C ASN A 322 12.86 -0.87 -5.52
N PHE A 323 13.41 -1.88 -4.85
CA PHE A 323 13.02 -2.23 -3.47
C PHE A 323 13.73 -1.43 -2.37
N PHE A 324 14.68 -0.55 -2.69
CA PHE A 324 15.45 0.21 -1.70
C PHE A 324 15.24 1.72 -1.80
N ALA A 325 14.91 2.21 -2.99
CA ALA A 325 14.73 3.62 -3.21
C ALA A 325 13.32 4.08 -2.80
N PRO A 326 13.22 5.17 -2.01
CA PRO A 326 11.93 5.81 -1.76
C PRO A 326 11.41 6.46 -3.04
N MET A 327 10.09 6.59 -3.14
CA MET A 327 9.41 7.21 -4.27
C MET A 327 9.86 8.66 -4.47
N THR A 328 10.68 8.86 -5.48
CA THR A 328 11.36 10.12 -5.80
C THR A 328 10.38 11.26 -6.02
N ARG A 329 9.20 10.96 -6.58
CA ARG A 329 8.17 11.94 -6.92
C ARG A 329 7.29 12.34 -5.74
N TYR A 330 7.54 11.77 -4.55
CA TYR A 330 6.98 12.25 -3.29
C TYR A 330 7.91 13.24 -2.57
N ALA A 331 9.06 13.59 -3.16
CA ALA A 331 9.86 14.73 -2.71
C ALA A 331 9.13 16.05 -2.97
N SER A 332 9.18 16.95 -1.99
CA SER A 332 8.66 18.30 -2.14
C SER A 332 9.39 19.07 -3.25
N ALA A 333 8.66 19.97 -3.92
CA ALA A 333 9.12 20.84 -4.98
C ALA A 333 9.88 20.15 -6.13
N GLY A 334 9.66 18.84 -6.32
CA GLY A 334 10.43 18.04 -7.29
C GLY A 334 11.91 17.95 -6.95
N GLY A 335 12.26 17.89 -5.65
CA GLY A 335 13.63 17.88 -5.14
C GLY A 335 14.47 16.65 -5.52
N GLY A 336 13.86 15.64 -6.15
CA GLY A 336 14.56 14.45 -6.63
C GLY A 336 14.86 13.43 -5.53
N PRO A 337 15.67 12.39 -5.84
CA PRO A 337 15.76 11.20 -5.00
C PRO A 337 16.42 11.45 -3.64
N LEU A 338 17.42 12.33 -3.60
CA LEU A 338 18.07 12.69 -2.33
C LEU A 338 17.10 13.42 -1.40
N ALA A 339 16.31 14.35 -1.93
CA ALA A 339 15.28 15.03 -1.16
C ALA A 339 14.23 14.02 -0.66
N ALA A 340 13.73 13.13 -1.52
CA ALA A 340 12.78 12.08 -1.13
C ALA A 340 13.29 11.24 0.06
N SER A 341 14.55 10.78 0.00
CA SER A 341 15.15 10.02 1.10
C SER A 341 15.24 10.82 2.41
N ARG A 342 15.68 12.08 2.35
CA ARG A 342 15.78 12.93 3.54
C ARG A 342 14.41 13.28 4.11
N GLU A 343 13.46 13.64 3.27
CA GLU A 343 12.12 14.04 3.67
C GLU A 343 11.33 12.87 4.25
N LEU A 344 11.49 11.65 3.72
CA LEU A 344 10.90 10.45 4.31
C LEU A 344 11.44 10.21 5.74
N LYS A 345 12.74 10.36 5.98
CA LYS A 345 13.31 10.27 7.34
C LYS A 345 12.77 11.38 8.26
N GLN A 346 12.58 12.59 7.75
CA GLN A 346 11.96 13.68 8.50
C GLN A 346 10.51 13.35 8.88
N MET A 347 9.76 12.77 7.95
CA MET A 347 8.38 12.34 8.19
C MET A 347 8.31 11.24 9.24
N VAL A 348 9.13 10.20 9.13
CA VAL A 348 9.21 9.12 10.14
C VAL A 348 9.62 9.69 11.50
N LYS A 349 10.63 10.57 11.56
CA LYS A 349 11.04 11.24 12.81
C LYS A 349 9.91 12.04 13.44
N ALA A 350 9.11 12.74 12.64
CA ALA A 350 7.97 13.53 13.11
C ALA A 350 6.83 12.63 13.63
N LEU A 351 6.52 11.54 12.93
CA LEU A 351 5.56 10.52 13.36
C LEU A 351 5.97 9.87 14.68
N HIS A 352 7.24 9.48 14.81
CA HIS A 352 7.74 8.86 16.04
C HIS A 352 7.72 9.83 17.23
N LYS A 353 8.04 11.10 17.00
CA LYS A 353 7.89 12.16 18.01
C LYS A 353 6.44 12.33 18.46
N ALA A 354 5.48 12.07 17.57
CA ALA A 354 4.06 12.06 17.87
C ALA A 354 3.57 10.73 18.49
N GLY A 355 4.45 9.74 18.67
CA GLY A 355 4.09 8.41 19.18
C GLY A 355 3.35 7.55 18.17
N ILE A 356 3.51 7.81 16.87
CA ILE A 356 2.87 7.08 15.78
C ILE A 356 3.92 6.21 15.08
N GLU A 357 3.66 4.91 14.98
CA GLU A 357 4.51 3.96 14.24
C GLU A 357 4.28 4.01 12.73
N VAL A 358 5.29 3.62 11.96
CA VAL A 358 5.26 3.56 10.50
C VAL A 358 5.40 2.13 10.00
N ILE A 359 4.34 1.63 9.36
CA ILE A 359 4.28 0.35 8.67
C ILE A 359 4.29 0.62 7.17
N LEU A 360 5.14 -0.06 6.41
CA LEU A 360 5.17 0.06 4.95
C LEU A 360 4.45 -1.10 4.28
N ASP A 361 3.56 -0.80 3.35
CA ASP A 361 3.06 -1.78 2.39
C ASP A 361 4.17 -2.10 1.37
N VAL A 362 4.53 -3.38 1.24
CA VAL A 362 5.66 -3.86 0.45
C VAL A 362 5.23 -4.90 -0.58
N VAL A 363 5.64 -4.65 -1.83
CA VAL A 363 5.22 -5.41 -3.02
C VAL A 363 6.39 -6.23 -3.55
N TYR A 364 6.70 -7.34 -2.89
CA TYR A 364 7.74 -8.27 -3.34
C TYR A 364 7.20 -9.38 -4.25
N ASN A 365 5.88 -9.49 -4.42
CA ASN A 365 5.27 -10.59 -5.16
C ASN A 365 5.40 -10.45 -6.70
N HIS A 366 5.56 -9.22 -7.20
CA HIS A 366 5.77 -8.90 -8.62
C HIS A 366 6.55 -7.57 -8.78
N THR A 367 6.87 -7.20 -10.02
CA THR A 367 7.54 -5.93 -10.37
C THR A 367 6.83 -5.20 -11.50
N ASN A 368 7.26 -3.96 -11.75
CA ASN A 368 6.79 -3.12 -12.85
C ASN A 368 7.11 -3.63 -14.27
N GLU A 369 7.91 -4.71 -14.40
CA GLU A 369 8.44 -5.15 -15.69
C GLU A 369 7.42 -5.91 -16.57
N ALA A 370 6.17 -6.00 -16.10
CA ALA A 370 5.00 -6.53 -16.80
C ALA A 370 5.18 -7.98 -17.28
N ASP A 371 4.43 -8.40 -18.30
CA ASP A 371 4.51 -9.72 -18.94
C ASP A 371 5.47 -9.72 -20.15
N ASP A 372 5.51 -10.82 -20.91
CA ASP A 372 6.28 -10.93 -22.15
C ASP A 372 5.56 -10.34 -23.38
N ALA A 373 4.25 -10.09 -23.31
CA ALA A 373 3.48 -9.54 -24.42
C ALA A 373 3.74 -8.04 -24.58
N ASN A 374 3.86 -7.32 -23.46
CA ASN A 374 4.18 -5.89 -23.41
C ASN A 374 5.31 -5.66 -22.40
N PRO A 375 6.55 -6.11 -22.70
CA PRO A 375 7.64 -6.10 -21.74
C PRO A 375 8.08 -4.68 -21.37
N TYR A 376 8.35 -4.45 -20.09
CA TYR A 376 8.93 -3.18 -19.62
C TYR A 376 10.27 -3.41 -18.91
N VAL A 377 11.30 -3.65 -19.71
CA VAL A 377 12.64 -3.98 -19.21
C VAL A 377 13.28 -2.76 -18.56
N THR A 378 13.43 -2.79 -17.24
CA THR A 378 14.01 -1.70 -16.44
C THR A 378 15.15 -2.16 -15.53
N SER A 379 15.16 -3.42 -15.09
CA SER A 379 16.10 -3.96 -14.11
C SER A 379 16.20 -5.49 -14.24
N PHE A 380 15.51 -6.24 -13.37
CA PHE A 380 15.68 -7.66 -13.11
C PHE A 380 15.66 -8.55 -14.36
N ARG A 381 14.72 -8.28 -15.28
CA ARG A 381 14.53 -9.04 -16.52
C ARG A 381 15.77 -9.04 -17.39
N GLY A 382 16.37 -7.86 -17.58
CA GLY A 382 17.58 -7.71 -18.38
C GLY A 382 18.84 -8.20 -17.66
N ILE A 383 18.84 -8.21 -16.32
CA ILE A 383 19.98 -8.63 -15.50
C ILE A 383 20.08 -10.15 -15.42
N ASP A 384 19.00 -10.82 -15.04
CA ASP A 384 18.90 -12.29 -15.03
C ASP A 384 17.45 -12.76 -14.84
N ASN A 385 16.65 -12.69 -15.91
CA ASN A 385 15.22 -13.06 -15.89
C ASN A 385 14.94 -14.41 -15.22
N LYS A 386 15.81 -15.40 -15.46
CA LYS A 386 15.62 -16.79 -15.03
C LYS A 386 15.83 -16.97 -13.52
N VAL A 387 16.61 -16.08 -12.91
CA VAL A 387 16.83 -16.05 -11.47
C VAL A 387 15.73 -15.26 -10.78
N TYR A 388 15.42 -14.06 -11.29
CA TYR A 388 14.52 -13.13 -10.61
C TYR A 388 13.03 -13.45 -10.76
N TYR A 389 12.60 -14.07 -11.86
CA TYR A 389 11.19 -14.38 -12.10
C TYR A 389 10.89 -15.88 -12.13
N MET A 390 9.69 -16.24 -11.69
CA MET A 390 9.18 -17.59 -11.83
C MET A 390 8.80 -17.89 -13.29
N LEU A 391 9.30 -18.99 -13.83
CA LEU A 391 9.00 -19.49 -15.16
C LEU A 391 8.23 -20.79 -15.07
N ASP A 392 7.34 -21.05 -16.04
CA ASP A 392 6.65 -22.33 -16.12
C ASP A 392 7.68 -23.45 -16.38
N PRO A 393 7.84 -24.43 -15.47
CA PRO A 393 8.81 -25.50 -15.65
C PRO A 393 8.50 -26.39 -16.87
N LYS A 394 7.26 -26.38 -17.37
CA LYS A 394 6.86 -27.10 -18.59
C LYS A 394 7.11 -26.28 -19.85
N ASN A 395 7.23 -24.97 -19.71
CA ASN A 395 7.46 -24.04 -20.79
C ASN A 395 8.28 -22.85 -20.30
N ASN A 396 9.61 -22.99 -20.30
CA ASN A 396 10.55 -21.96 -19.83
C ASN A 396 10.43 -20.61 -20.57
N SER A 397 9.66 -20.54 -21.66
CA SER A 397 9.35 -19.27 -22.33
C SER A 397 8.31 -18.42 -21.63
N GLN A 398 7.54 -18.98 -20.69
CA GLN A 398 6.39 -18.32 -20.08
C GLN A 398 6.66 -17.95 -18.62
N LEU A 399 6.43 -16.69 -18.27
CA LEU A 399 6.38 -16.21 -16.89
C LEU A 399 5.11 -16.73 -16.19
N LEU A 400 5.26 -17.20 -14.95
CA LEU A 400 4.11 -17.49 -14.09
C LEU A 400 3.54 -16.19 -13.53
N ASN A 401 2.21 -16.11 -13.42
CA ASN A 401 1.50 -14.89 -13.04
C ASN A 401 0.52 -15.15 -11.87
N PHE A 402 1.05 -15.45 -10.70
CA PHE A 402 0.25 -15.61 -9.48
C PHE A 402 -0.15 -14.27 -8.83
N SER A 403 0.54 -13.18 -9.19
CA SER A 403 0.19 -11.82 -8.78
C SER A 403 -1.02 -11.27 -9.54
N GLY A 404 -1.24 -11.71 -10.78
CA GLY A 404 -2.21 -11.10 -11.70
C GLY A 404 -1.66 -9.89 -12.47
N CYS A 405 -0.43 -9.45 -12.19
CA CYS A 405 0.19 -8.25 -12.77
C CYS A 405 1.19 -8.54 -13.91
N GLY A 406 1.27 -9.79 -14.38
CA GLY A 406 2.02 -10.20 -15.56
C GLY A 406 3.28 -11.02 -15.27
N ASN A 407 3.89 -10.83 -14.09
CA ASN A 407 5.04 -11.61 -13.62
C ASN A 407 4.88 -11.99 -12.15
N THR A 408 5.72 -12.94 -11.70
CA THR A 408 5.84 -13.32 -10.29
C THR A 408 7.32 -13.36 -9.93
N LEU A 409 7.72 -12.64 -8.88
CA LEU A 409 9.10 -12.63 -8.41
C LEU A 409 9.43 -13.98 -7.75
N ASN A 410 10.62 -14.52 -8.02
CA ASN A 410 11.06 -15.83 -7.54
C ASN A 410 11.59 -15.76 -6.10
N CYS A 411 10.73 -15.36 -5.17
CA CYS A 411 11.08 -14.98 -3.79
C CYS A 411 11.82 -16.05 -2.97
N ASN A 412 11.65 -17.34 -3.29
CA ASN A 412 12.32 -18.45 -2.60
C ASN A 412 13.61 -18.93 -3.30
N HIS A 413 14.03 -18.28 -4.39
CA HIS A 413 15.39 -18.46 -4.92
C HIS A 413 16.41 -17.76 -4.00
N PRO A 414 17.55 -18.38 -3.63
CA PRO A 414 18.46 -17.85 -2.60
C PRO A 414 18.89 -16.39 -2.81
N VAL A 415 19.17 -16.00 -4.06
CA VAL A 415 19.59 -14.64 -4.42
C VAL A 415 18.47 -13.61 -4.26
N VAL A 416 17.25 -13.99 -4.64
CA VAL A 416 16.07 -13.11 -4.55
C VAL A 416 15.63 -13.01 -3.10
N MET A 417 15.71 -14.11 -2.35
CA MET A 417 15.47 -14.14 -0.91
C MET A 417 16.40 -13.17 -0.17
N GLU A 418 17.71 -13.19 -0.47
CA GLU A 418 18.65 -12.24 0.16
C GLU A 418 18.37 -10.79 -0.25
N LEU A 419 18.01 -10.53 -1.51
CA LEU A 419 17.57 -9.21 -1.98
C LEU A 419 16.40 -8.68 -1.16
N VAL A 420 15.37 -9.50 -0.90
CA VAL A 420 14.21 -9.12 -0.10
C VAL A 420 14.62 -8.86 1.35
N LEU A 421 15.42 -9.76 1.95
CA LEU A 421 15.90 -9.59 3.33
C LEU A 421 16.74 -8.31 3.50
N ASP A 422 17.66 -8.03 2.57
CA ASP A 422 18.48 -6.83 2.59
C ASP A 422 17.66 -5.56 2.37
N SER A 423 16.63 -5.61 1.53
CA SER A 423 15.68 -4.51 1.38
C SER A 423 14.96 -4.22 2.70
N LEU A 424 14.36 -5.24 3.34
CA LEU A 424 13.70 -5.08 4.64
C LEU A 424 14.66 -4.53 5.71
N ARG A 425 15.87 -5.09 5.82
CA ARG A 425 16.90 -4.61 6.76
C ARG A 425 17.30 -3.16 6.48
N HIS A 426 17.37 -2.76 5.21
CA HIS A 426 17.68 -1.39 4.82
C HIS A 426 16.60 -0.42 5.34
N TRP A 427 15.32 -0.70 5.11
CA TRP A 427 14.22 0.13 5.59
C TRP A 427 14.21 0.27 7.12
N VAL A 428 14.50 -0.82 7.84
CA VAL A 428 14.56 -0.81 9.31
C VAL A 428 15.78 -0.02 9.83
N LYS A 429 16.95 -0.17 9.21
CA LYS A 429 18.20 0.46 9.67
C LYS A 429 18.34 1.92 9.25
N GLU A 430 17.96 2.24 8.00
CA GLU A 430 18.19 3.55 7.40
C GLU A 430 17.02 4.52 7.64
N TYR A 431 15.79 4.00 7.60
CA TYR A 431 14.56 4.80 7.70
C TYR A 431 13.81 4.57 9.00
N HIS A 432 14.29 3.66 9.86
CA HIS A 432 13.68 3.34 11.16
C HIS A 432 12.23 2.88 11.09
N ILE A 433 11.86 2.18 10.02
CA ILE A 433 10.51 1.60 9.84
C ILE A 433 10.20 0.58 10.95
N ASP A 434 8.98 0.61 11.48
CA ASP A 434 8.51 -0.22 12.60
C ASP A 434 7.86 -1.54 12.15
N GLY A 435 7.39 -1.62 10.90
CA GLY A 435 6.74 -2.82 10.39
C GLY A 435 6.51 -2.83 8.89
N PHE A 436 6.01 -3.98 8.41
CA PHE A 436 5.72 -4.23 7.00
C PHE A 436 4.41 -4.98 6.83
N ARG A 437 3.57 -4.52 5.90
CA ARG A 437 2.43 -5.26 5.36
C ARG A 437 2.81 -5.80 3.99
N PHE A 438 2.77 -7.12 3.83
CA PHE A 438 3.20 -7.81 2.63
C PHE A 438 2.02 -8.06 1.70
N ASP A 439 2.04 -7.39 0.56
CA ASP A 439 1.06 -7.53 -0.52
C ASP A 439 1.10 -8.94 -1.13
N LEU A 440 -0.08 -9.52 -1.34
CA LEU A 440 -0.29 -10.88 -1.86
C LEU A 440 0.72 -11.89 -1.30
N ALA A 441 0.89 -11.89 0.03
CA ALA A 441 1.93 -12.64 0.74
C ALA A 441 1.93 -14.15 0.44
N SER A 442 0.80 -14.72 -0.01
CA SER A 442 0.74 -16.12 -0.46
C SER A 442 1.67 -16.43 -1.63
N VAL A 443 1.99 -15.45 -2.48
CA VAL A 443 3.00 -15.62 -3.55
C VAL A 443 4.36 -15.95 -2.97
N LEU A 444 4.74 -15.32 -1.85
CA LEU A 444 6.01 -15.58 -1.17
C LEU A 444 6.04 -16.98 -0.53
N CYS A 445 4.90 -17.66 -0.43
CA CYS A 445 4.81 -19.05 -0.02
C CYS A 445 4.99 -20.05 -1.16
N ARG A 446 5.21 -19.61 -2.41
CA ARG A 446 5.41 -20.49 -3.57
C ARG A 446 6.88 -20.77 -3.83
N GLY A 447 7.19 -22.01 -4.19
CA GLY A 447 8.52 -22.42 -4.67
C GLY A 447 8.82 -21.88 -6.08
N PRO A 448 10.06 -22.03 -6.57
CA PRO A 448 10.45 -21.58 -7.91
C PRO A 448 9.64 -22.20 -9.06
N ASP A 449 9.01 -23.35 -8.83
CA ASP A 449 8.11 -24.04 -9.77
C ASP A 449 6.63 -23.61 -9.64
N GLY A 450 6.34 -22.65 -8.75
CA GLY A 450 5.00 -22.15 -8.46
C GLY A 450 4.19 -22.98 -7.46
N SER A 451 4.72 -24.10 -6.98
CA SER A 451 4.02 -24.96 -6.00
C SER A 451 3.96 -24.28 -4.62
N PRO A 452 2.84 -24.36 -3.88
CA PRO A 452 2.77 -23.88 -2.50
C PRO A 452 3.71 -24.69 -1.59
N LEU A 453 4.46 -24.01 -0.74
CA LEU A 453 5.34 -24.60 0.25
C LEU A 453 4.71 -24.54 1.65
N ASP A 454 4.79 -25.64 2.39
CA ASP A 454 4.33 -25.67 3.80
C ASP A 454 5.26 -24.85 4.72
N ALA A 455 6.55 -24.81 4.39
CA ALA A 455 7.58 -24.10 5.14
C ALA A 455 8.45 -23.24 4.20
N PRO A 456 7.90 -22.14 3.64
CA PRO A 456 8.60 -21.30 2.70
C PRO A 456 9.84 -20.65 3.34
N PRO A 457 11.05 -20.84 2.76
CA PRO A 457 12.30 -20.32 3.32
C PRO A 457 12.27 -18.82 3.60
N LEU A 458 11.81 -17.99 2.66
CA LEU A 458 11.80 -16.53 2.84
C LEU A 458 10.98 -16.11 4.08
N ILE A 459 9.77 -16.64 4.25
CA ILE A 459 8.90 -16.28 5.37
C ILE A 459 9.53 -16.70 6.71
N ARG A 460 10.21 -17.87 6.74
CA ARG A 460 10.95 -18.32 7.91
C ARG A 460 12.09 -17.37 8.24
N GLU A 461 12.90 -17.00 7.25
CA GLU A 461 14.05 -16.12 7.46
C GLU A 461 13.59 -14.72 7.91
N ILE A 462 12.52 -14.17 7.34
CA ILE A 462 11.92 -12.90 7.83
C ILE A 462 11.51 -13.02 9.30
N ALA A 463 10.84 -14.10 9.69
CA ALA A 463 10.40 -14.30 11.06
C ALA A 463 11.56 -14.46 12.05
N LYS A 464 12.71 -15.00 11.61
CA LYS A 464 13.87 -15.30 12.45
C LYS A 464 15.03 -14.29 12.34
N ASP A 465 14.93 -13.33 11.43
CA ASP A 465 15.96 -12.31 11.25
C ASP A 465 16.10 -11.42 12.50
N SER A 466 17.34 -11.22 12.95
CA SER A 466 17.64 -10.46 14.16
C SER A 466 17.26 -8.98 14.09
N VAL A 467 17.35 -8.35 12.91
CA VAL A 467 16.99 -6.94 12.69
C VAL A 467 15.47 -6.80 12.61
N LEU A 468 14.80 -7.75 11.94
CA LEU A 468 13.34 -7.76 11.79
C LEU A 468 12.61 -8.29 13.03
N SER A 469 13.33 -8.83 14.02
CA SER A 469 12.78 -9.37 15.27
C SER A 469 11.92 -8.37 16.06
N ARG A 470 12.23 -7.07 15.93
CA ARG A 470 11.49 -5.98 16.56
C ARG A 470 10.30 -5.46 15.73
N CYS A 471 10.23 -5.85 14.45
CA CYS A 471 9.29 -5.25 13.51
C CYS A 471 7.96 -6.01 13.50
N LYS A 472 6.88 -5.28 13.25
CA LYS A 472 5.55 -5.86 13.02
C LYS A 472 5.48 -6.39 11.59
N ILE A 473 5.08 -7.65 11.40
CA ILE A 473 5.01 -8.28 10.08
C ILE A 473 3.57 -8.78 9.83
N ILE A 474 2.93 -8.20 8.83
CA ILE A 474 1.51 -8.39 8.51
C ILE A 474 1.43 -8.99 7.10
N ALA A 475 0.72 -10.10 6.94
CA ALA A 475 0.49 -10.72 5.64
C ALA A 475 -0.88 -10.36 5.08
N GLU A 476 -0.96 -10.18 3.75
CA GLU A 476 -2.17 -10.43 2.98
C GLU A 476 -2.18 -11.90 2.51
N PRO A 477 -2.83 -12.82 3.22
CA PRO A 477 -2.62 -14.25 3.05
C PRO A 477 -3.46 -14.84 1.91
N TRP A 478 -3.42 -14.23 0.72
CA TRP A 478 -4.00 -14.77 -0.52
C TRP A 478 -3.23 -14.31 -1.77
N ASP A 479 -3.46 -14.94 -2.91
CA ASP A 479 -2.95 -14.52 -4.22
C ASP A 479 -3.99 -14.68 -5.34
N CYS A 480 -3.70 -14.10 -6.51
CA CYS A 480 -4.55 -14.19 -7.70
C CYS A 480 -4.46 -15.57 -8.40
N GLY A 481 -3.57 -16.44 -7.94
CA GLY A 481 -3.43 -17.83 -8.35
C GLY A 481 -4.38 -18.81 -7.66
N GLY A 482 -5.25 -18.31 -6.77
CA GLY A 482 -6.24 -19.09 -6.02
C GLY A 482 -5.73 -19.70 -4.72
N LEU A 483 -4.53 -19.35 -4.26
CA LEU A 483 -4.02 -19.77 -2.95
C LEU A 483 -4.59 -18.85 -1.87
N TYR A 484 -5.28 -19.43 -0.88
CA TYR A 484 -5.92 -18.72 0.22
C TYR A 484 -5.50 -19.32 1.57
N LEU A 485 -4.77 -18.53 2.36
CA LEU A 485 -4.05 -18.94 3.57
C LEU A 485 -4.54 -18.26 4.86
N VAL A 486 -5.64 -17.50 4.86
CA VAL A 486 -6.18 -16.89 6.09
C VAL A 486 -6.33 -17.94 7.21
N GLY A 487 -5.77 -17.66 8.38
CA GLY A 487 -5.72 -18.54 9.56
C GLY A 487 -4.72 -19.69 9.47
N ARG A 488 -4.09 -19.89 8.31
CA ARG A 488 -3.14 -20.98 8.02
C ARG A 488 -1.81 -20.49 7.44
N PHE A 489 -1.59 -19.17 7.41
CA PHE A 489 -0.35 -18.60 6.89
C PHE A 489 0.85 -19.11 7.70
N PRO A 490 1.95 -19.54 7.06
CA PRO A 490 3.17 -19.93 7.75
C PRO A 490 3.71 -18.77 8.60
N ASN A 491 3.64 -18.87 9.93
CA ASN A 491 3.77 -17.70 10.79
C ASN A 491 4.90 -17.76 11.83
N TRP A 492 5.44 -18.93 12.18
CA TRP A 492 6.46 -19.07 13.24
C TRP A 492 6.17 -18.23 14.50
N ASP A 493 4.88 -18.12 14.85
CA ASP A 493 4.30 -17.39 15.98
C ASP A 493 4.54 -15.86 15.97
N ARG A 494 4.87 -15.28 14.80
CA ARG A 494 5.17 -13.84 14.65
C ARG A 494 4.26 -13.08 13.67
N TRP A 495 3.73 -13.75 12.66
CA TRP A 495 2.98 -13.06 11.60
C TRP A 495 1.54 -12.75 12.03
N ALA A 496 1.18 -11.48 11.86
CA ALA A 496 -0.20 -11.04 11.81
C ALA A 496 -0.75 -11.19 10.38
N GLU A 497 -2.07 -11.22 10.24
CA GLU A 497 -2.74 -11.39 8.95
C GLU A 497 -3.89 -10.39 8.84
N TRP A 498 -4.06 -9.81 7.65
CA TRP A 498 -5.31 -9.18 7.27
C TRP A 498 -6.44 -10.20 7.34
N ASN A 499 -7.39 -9.95 8.24
CA ASN A 499 -8.50 -10.85 8.52
C ASN A 499 -9.67 -10.58 7.56
N GLY A 500 -9.55 -11.08 6.32
CA GLY A 500 -10.60 -10.96 5.30
C GLY A 500 -11.94 -11.61 5.73
N LYS A 501 -11.90 -12.61 6.62
CA LYS A 501 -13.11 -13.22 7.19
C LYS A 501 -13.86 -12.26 8.11
N TYR A 502 -13.14 -11.55 8.97
CA TYR A 502 -13.73 -10.49 9.79
C TYR A 502 -14.46 -9.46 8.93
N ARG A 503 -13.79 -8.95 7.88
CA ARG A 503 -14.37 -8.01 6.93
C ARG A 503 -15.69 -8.51 6.35
N ASP A 504 -15.67 -9.67 5.72
CA ASP A 504 -16.83 -10.22 5.00
C ASP A 504 -17.99 -10.52 5.94
N ASP A 505 -17.70 -11.11 7.10
CA ASP A 505 -18.71 -11.53 8.05
C ASP A 505 -19.36 -10.34 8.77
N LEU A 506 -18.59 -9.31 9.12
CA LEU A 506 -19.15 -8.09 9.70
C LEU A 506 -20.03 -7.35 8.69
N ARG A 507 -19.59 -7.23 7.43
CA ARG A 507 -20.40 -6.63 6.35
C ARG A 507 -21.75 -7.31 6.21
N ARG A 508 -21.76 -8.65 6.21
CA ARG A 508 -22.98 -9.46 6.12
C ARG A 508 -23.87 -9.34 7.36
N PHE A 509 -23.32 -9.38 8.57
CA PHE A 509 -24.11 -9.21 9.79
C PHE A 509 -24.77 -7.83 9.84
N ILE A 510 -23.99 -6.75 9.68
CA ILE A 510 -24.47 -5.38 9.88
C ILE A 510 -25.52 -4.98 8.84
N LYS A 511 -25.41 -5.48 7.59
CA LYS A 511 -26.47 -5.27 6.58
C LYS A 511 -27.72 -6.13 6.82
N GLY A 512 -27.68 -7.09 7.74
CA GLY A 512 -28.82 -7.91 8.15
C GLY A 512 -28.97 -9.24 7.40
N ASP A 513 -27.89 -9.93 7.06
CA ASP A 513 -27.98 -11.30 6.54
C ASP A 513 -28.36 -12.31 7.64
N PRO A 514 -29.24 -13.29 7.34
CA PRO A 514 -29.57 -14.35 8.28
C PRO A 514 -28.36 -15.28 8.54
N GLY A 515 -28.35 -15.93 9.70
CA GLY A 515 -27.34 -16.92 10.12
C GLY A 515 -26.02 -16.31 10.59
N MET A 516 -25.91 -14.99 10.71
CA MET A 516 -24.65 -14.32 11.02
C MET A 516 -24.36 -14.14 12.52
N LYS A 517 -25.33 -14.41 13.42
CA LYS A 517 -25.20 -14.16 14.87
C LYS A 517 -23.99 -14.85 15.52
N GLY A 518 -23.85 -16.16 15.34
CA GLY A 518 -22.72 -16.93 15.88
C GLY A 518 -21.38 -16.55 15.22
N VAL A 519 -21.42 -16.17 13.95
CA VAL A 519 -20.25 -15.69 13.22
C VAL A 519 -19.76 -14.37 13.79
N LEU A 520 -20.66 -13.40 14.01
CA LEU A 520 -20.34 -12.13 14.66
C LEU A 520 -19.71 -12.37 16.03
N ALA A 521 -20.31 -13.22 16.87
CA ALA A 521 -19.77 -13.56 18.19
C ALA A 521 -18.32 -14.07 18.11
N THR A 522 -18.02 -14.89 17.10
CA THR A 522 -16.67 -15.41 16.86
C THR A 522 -15.71 -14.31 16.41
N ARG A 523 -16.13 -13.43 15.49
CA ARG A 523 -15.31 -12.33 14.98
C ARG A 523 -14.96 -11.31 16.07
N VAL A 524 -15.96 -10.85 16.85
CA VAL A 524 -15.73 -9.87 17.93
C VAL A 524 -14.87 -10.42 19.08
N SER A 525 -14.86 -11.75 19.24
CA SER A 525 -14.02 -12.44 20.23
C SER A 525 -12.56 -12.66 19.78
N GLY A 526 -12.17 -12.10 18.63
CA GLY A 526 -10.80 -12.17 18.12
C GLY A 526 -10.55 -13.29 17.12
N SER A 527 -11.60 -13.90 16.55
CA SER A 527 -11.49 -14.96 15.54
C SER A 527 -10.63 -16.16 15.98
N ALA A 528 -10.92 -16.67 17.18
CA ALA A 528 -10.21 -17.80 17.78
C ALA A 528 -10.23 -19.08 16.90
N ASP A 529 -11.26 -19.25 16.08
CA ASP A 529 -11.35 -20.34 15.10
C ASP A 529 -10.25 -20.29 14.02
N LEU A 530 -9.69 -19.10 13.75
CA LEU A 530 -8.58 -18.91 12.82
C LEU A 530 -7.24 -18.86 13.54
N TYR A 531 -7.17 -18.16 14.67
CA TYR A 531 -5.90 -17.75 15.26
C TYR A 531 -5.58 -18.40 16.61
N GLN A 532 -6.47 -19.20 17.21
CA GLN A 532 -6.15 -19.94 18.44
C GLN A 532 -5.41 -21.24 18.14
N VAL A 533 -4.32 -21.12 17.40
CA VAL A 533 -3.41 -22.19 16.98
C VAL A 533 -1.97 -21.70 17.15
N ASN A 534 -1.02 -22.62 17.38
CA ASN A 534 0.42 -22.31 17.40
C ASN A 534 0.77 -21.06 18.23
N GLN A 535 0.35 -21.01 19.50
CA GLN A 535 0.60 -19.89 20.44
C GLN A 535 0.18 -18.48 19.99
N ARG A 536 -0.49 -18.34 18.84
CA ARG A 536 -0.96 -17.05 18.34
C ARG A 536 -1.99 -16.45 19.28
N LYS A 537 -2.07 -15.12 19.24
CA LYS A 537 -2.92 -14.27 20.08
C LYS A 537 -3.93 -13.52 19.22
N PRO A 538 -4.95 -12.87 19.82
CA PRO A 538 -5.93 -12.09 19.06
C PRO A 538 -5.31 -11.03 18.14
N HIS A 539 -4.24 -10.35 18.57
CA HIS A 539 -3.57 -9.30 17.79
C HIS A 539 -2.88 -9.80 16.51
N HIS A 540 -2.78 -11.13 16.29
CA HIS A 540 -2.35 -11.65 14.99
C HIS A 540 -3.46 -11.61 13.93
N GLY A 541 -4.70 -11.28 14.29
CA GLY A 541 -5.75 -10.90 13.34
C GLY A 541 -5.85 -9.39 13.24
N VAL A 542 -5.47 -8.83 12.09
CA VAL A 542 -5.72 -7.43 11.75
C VAL A 542 -7.14 -7.33 11.21
N ASN A 543 -8.04 -6.81 12.04
CA ASN A 543 -9.45 -6.65 11.72
C ASN A 543 -9.66 -5.35 10.94
N PHE A 544 -10.39 -5.42 9.84
CA PHE A 544 -10.72 -4.25 9.03
C PHE A 544 -12.10 -4.43 8.40
N ILE A 545 -12.80 -3.32 8.16
CA ILE A 545 -14.07 -3.31 7.41
C ILE A 545 -13.83 -2.88 5.98
N ILE A 546 -12.92 -1.93 5.78
CA ILE A 546 -12.55 -1.30 4.53
C ILE A 546 -11.03 -1.26 4.43
N ALA A 547 -10.52 -1.37 3.21
CA ALA A 547 -9.12 -1.12 2.87
C ALA A 547 -9.09 -0.28 1.58
N HIS A 548 -7.91 0.08 1.11
CA HIS A 548 -7.76 0.81 -0.16
C HIS A 548 -8.39 0.06 -1.33
N ASP A 549 -8.37 -1.28 -1.29
CA ASP A 549 -9.12 -2.16 -2.18
C ASP A 549 -10.60 -2.27 -1.78
N GLY A 550 -11.49 -2.16 -2.77
CA GLY A 550 -12.93 -2.22 -2.57
C GLY A 550 -13.57 -0.85 -2.34
N PHE A 551 -14.80 -0.87 -1.83
CA PHE A 551 -15.54 0.33 -1.47
C PHE A 551 -14.91 1.06 -0.29
N THR A 552 -15.12 2.39 -0.24
CA THR A 552 -15.02 3.16 1.01
C THR A 552 -16.13 2.76 1.99
N LEU A 553 -16.05 3.17 3.27
CA LEU A 553 -17.13 2.89 4.22
C LEU A 553 -18.45 3.56 3.84
N CYS A 554 -18.37 4.78 3.26
CA CYS A 554 -19.55 5.48 2.74
C CYS A 554 -20.16 4.74 1.54
N ASP A 555 -19.34 4.23 0.63
CA ASP A 555 -19.83 3.54 -0.57
C ASP A 555 -20.39 2.15 -0.23
N LEU A 556 -19.84 1.46 0.77
CA LEU A 556 -20.35 0.19 1.27
C LEU A 556 -21.82 0.28 1.71
N VAL A 557 -22.24 1.44 2.21
CA VAL A 557 -23.62 1.70 2.65
C VAL A 557 -24.44 2.47 1.60
N SER A 558 -23.86 2.78 0.45
CA SER A 558 -24.49 3.61 -0.60
C SER A 558 -24.65 2.91 -1.93
N TYR A 559 -23.97 1.79 -2.17
CA TYR A 559 -23.97 1.09 -3.46
C TYR A 559 -24.12 -0.42 -3.29
N ASN A 560 -24.98 -1.05 -4.10
CA ASN A 560 -25.07 -2.50 -4.22
C ASN A 560 -24.15 -3.04 -5.32
N LEU A 561 -23.86 -2.23 -6.34
CA LEU A 561 -23.02 -2.59 -7.48
C LEU A 561 -21.80 -1.68 -7.54
N LYS A 562 -20.69 -2.21 -8.07
CA LYS A 562 -19.51 -1.39 -8.38
C LYS A 562 -19.77 -0.51 -9.60
N HIS A 563 -19.22 0.70 -9.59
CA HIS A 563 -19.33 1.72 -10.65
C HIS A 563 -17.93 2.14 -11.09
N ASN A 564 -17.22 1.22 -11.74
CA ASN A 564 -15.80 1.37 -12.11
C ASN A 564 -15.61 1.88 -13.55
N ASP A 565 -16.64 2.41 -14.20
CA ASP A 565 -16.58 2.81 -15.62
C ASP A 565 -15.46 3.82 -15.90
N ALA A 566 -15.15 4.68 -14.92
CA ALA A 566 -14.06 5.65 -14.99
C ALA A 566 -12.67 4.99 -15.14
N ASN A 567 -12.53 3.69 -14.89
CA ASN A 567 -11.28 2.95 -15.06
C ASN A 567 -11.04 2.54 -16.53
N GLY A 568 -12.06 2.62 -17.40
CA GLY A 568 -11.94 2.28 -18.83
C GLY A 568 -11.94 0.78 -19.14
N GLU A 569 -12.02 -0.08 -18.13
CA GLU A 569 -12.01 -1.55 -18.29
C GLU A 569 -13.41 -2.16 -18.47
N GLY A 570 -14.42 -1.34 -18.74
CA GLY A 570 -15.81 -1.77 -18.95
C GLY A 570 -16.41 -2.52 -17.76
N GLY A 571 -16.09 -2.07 -16.53
CA GLY A 571 -16.60 -2.64 -15.29
C GLY A 571 -16.11 -4.05 -14.96
N ARG A 572 -15.08 -4.56 -15.63
CA ARG A 572 -14.55 -5.91 -15.37
C ARG A 572 -13.65 -5.96 -14.14
N ASP A 573 -12.97 -4.88 -13.83
CA ASP A 573 -12.03 -4.73 -12.72
C ASP A 573 -12.76 -4.55 -11.38
N GLY A 574 -12.08 -4.80 -10.26
CA GLY A 574 -12.64 -4.72 -8.92
C GLY A 574 -13.54 -5.90 -8.51
N CYS A 575 -13.80 -6.01 -7.20
CA CYS A 575 -14.56 -7.14 -6.64
C CYS A 575 -16.05 -7.05 -6.98
N ASN A 576 -16.67 -8.18 -7.36
CA ASN A 576 -18.13 -8.24 -7.55
C ASN A 576 -18.89 -8.47 -6.25
N ASP A 577 -18.32 -9.22 -5.31
CA ASP A 577 -18.94 -9.61 -4.05
C ASP A 577 -18.50 -8.68 -2.91
N ASN A 578 -19.12 -7.51 -2.83
CA ASN A 578 -18.73 -6.48 -1.86
C ASN A 578 -19.40 -6.65 -0.48
N PHE A 579 -20.45 -7.48 -0.39
CA PHE A 579 -21.35 -7.59 0.75
C PHE A 579 -21.87 -6.22 1.23
N SER A 580 -22.18 -5.34 0.29
CA SER A 580 -22.66 -3.98 0.52
C SER A 580 -24.19 -3.90 0.58
N TRP A 581 -24.72 -2.75 1.02
CA TRP A 581 -26.13 -2.43 0.94
C TRP A 581 -26.36 -0.93 0.82
N ASN A 582 -27.01 -0.48 -0.25
CA ASN A 582 -27.24 0.93 -0.54
C ASN A 582 -28.22 1.68 0.39
N CYS A 583 -28.78 0.98 1.39
CA CYS A 583 -29.75 1.51 2.36
C CYS A 583 -31.07 2.02 1.74
N GLY A 584 -31.41 1.58 0.53
CA GLY A 584 -32.70 1.84 -0.14
C GLY A 584 -32.58 2.60 -1.46
N VAL A 585 -31.51 3.37 -1.68
CA VAL A 585 -31.27 4.15 -2.91
C VAL A 585 -29.84 3.90 -3.38
N GLU A 586 -29.62 3.64 -4.66
CA GLU A 586 -28.27 3.46 -5.21
C GLU A 586 -27.58 4.82 -5.41
N GLY A 587 -26.42 5.01 -4.80
CA GLY A 587 -25.60 6.21 -4.90
C GLY A 587 -26.11 7.40 -4.11
N GLU A 588 -25.78 8.60 -4.58
CA GLU A 588 -26.11 9.88 -3.93
C GLU A 588 -27.62 10.09 -3.78
N THR A 589 -28.05 10.65 -2.64
CA THR A 589 -29.47 10.90 -2.36
C THR A 589 -29.65 12.07 -1.39
N ASN A 590 -30.81 12.73 -1.49
CA ASN A 590 -31.25 13.77 -0.55
C ASN A 590 -32.30 13.27 0.45
N ASP A 591 -32.65 11.97 0.43
CA ASP A 591 -33.59 11.39 1.39
C ASP A 591 -32.94 11.33 2.78
N SER A 592 -33.44 12.16 3.71
CA SER A 592 -32.93 12.26 5.08
C SER A 592 -33.01 10.95 5.85
N ASN A 593 -33.99 10.09 5.57
CA ASN A 593 -34.12 8.80 6.26
C ASN A 593 -33.02 7.84 5.80
N VAL A 594 -32.73 7.81 4.50
CA VAL A 594 -31.64 7.00 3.94
C VAL A 594 -30.29 7.50 4.45
N LEU A 595 -30.06 8.82 4.45
CA LEU A 595 -28.82 9.41 4.96
C LEU A 595 -28.61 9.12 6.46
N ALA A 596 -29.67 9.20 7.26
CA ALA A 596 -29.61 8.84 8.68
C ALA A 596 -29.28 7.35 8.89
N LEU A 597 -29.87 6.46 8.09
CA LEU A 597 -29.57 5.03 8.11
C LEU A 597 -28.12 4.74 7.68
N ARG A 598 -27.63 5.37 6.61
CA ARG A 598 -26.23 5.25 6.16
C ARG A 598 -25.25 5.70 7.23
N SER A 599 -25.46 6.87 7.82
CA SER A 599 -24.64 7.38 8.93
C SER A 599 -24.62 6.39 10.09
N ARG A 600 -25.78 5.82 10.45
CA ARG A 600 -25.89 4.82 11.51
C ARG A 600 -25.15 3.53 11.18
N GLN A 601 -25.24 3.03 9.95
CA GLN A 601 -24.52 1.84 9.50
C GLN A 601 -23.00 2.02 9.54
N MET A 602 -22.49 3.17 9.06
CA MET A 602 -21.07 3.50 9.18
C MET A 602 -20.61 3.50 10.65
N LYS A 603 -21.40 4.10 11.55
CA LYS A 603 -21.13 4.07 12.99
C LYS A 603 -21.18 2.65 13.58
N ASN A 604 -22.14 1.82 13.16
CA ASN A 604 -22.23 0.42 13.62
C ASN A 604 -20.98 -0.38 13.24
N PHE A 605 -20.47 -0.20 12.02
CA PHE A 605 -19.21 -0.81 11.59
C PHE A 605 -18.03 -0.34 12.43
N HIS A 606 -17.94 0.97 12.69
CA HIS A 606 -16.86 1.53 13.51
C HIS A 606 -16.93 1.05 14.97
N VAL A 607 -18.13 0.96 15.53
CA VAL A 607 -18.35 0.37 16.87
C VAL A 607 -17.86 -1.06 16.89
N ALA A 608 -18.30 -1.90 15.95
CA ALA A 608 -17.88 -3.30 15.87
C ALA A 608 -16.35 -3.43 15.74
N LEU A 609 -15.72 -2.62 14.90
CA LEU A 609 -14.27 -2.60 14.72
C LEU A 609 -13.53 -2.25 16.01
N MET A 610 -13.94 -1.18 16.69
CA MET A 610 -13.24 -0.67 17.88
C MET A 610 -13.48 -1.49 19.15
N ILE A 611 -14.51 -2.33 19.21
CA ILE A 611 -14.82 -3.18 20.37
C ILE A 611 -14.30 -4.62 20.21
N SER A 612 -14.00 -5.03 18.99
CA SER A 612 -13.54 -6.39 18.71
C SER A 612 -12.14 -6.63 19.27
N GLN A 613 -11.89 -7.84 19.76
CA GLN A 613 -10.53 -8.28 20.08
C GLN A 613 -9.73 -8.47 18.80
N GLY A 614 -8.41 -8.25 18.87
CA GLY A 614 -7.52 -8.18 17.71
C GLY A 614 -7.08 -6.75 17.41
N THR A 615 -6.43 -6.53 16.27
CA THR A 615 -5.82 -5.23 15.93
C THR A 615 -6.69 -4.53 14.89
N PRO A 616 -7.36 -3.40 15.20
CA PRO A 616 -8.18 -2.69 14.22
C PRO A 616 -7.33 -1.91 13.22
N MET A 617 -7.76 -1.93 11.96
CA MET A 617 -7.27 -1.09 10.88
C MET A 617 -8.44 -0.34 10.23
N MET A 618 -8.24 0.94 9.93
CA MET A 618 -9.19 1.79 9.22
C MET A 618 -8.53 2.46 8.01
N LEU A 619 -9.34 2.74 6.98
CA LEU A 619 -8.89 3.42 5.77
C LEU A 619 -8.97 4.94 5.94
N MET A 620 -7.98 5.63 5.38
CA MET A 620 -7.97 7.06 5.20
C MET A 620 -9.25 7.61 4.56
N GLY A 621 -9.94 8.48 5.30
CA GLY A 621 -11.14 9.18 4.86
C GLY A 621 -12.45 8.57 5.33
N ASP A 622 -12.44 7.34 5.86
CA ASP A 622 -13.63 6.74 6.48
C ASP A 622 -14.12 7.58 7.66
N GLU A 623 -13.23 8.29 8.37
CA GLU A 623 -13.56 9.12 9.53
C GLU A 623 -14.42 10.35 9.21
N TYR A 624 -14.59 10.72 7.93
CA TYR A 624 -15.55 11.73 7.50
C TYR A 624 -16.54 11.20 6.46
N GLY A 625 -16.51 9.91 6.13
CA GLY A 625 -17.35 9.31 5.10
C GLY A 625 -16.94 9.74 3.70
N HIS A 626 -15.65 9.58 3.37
CA HIS A 626 -15.12 9.74 2.01
C HIS A 626 -15.84 8.83 1.02
N THR A 627 -16.07 9.30 -0.20
CA THR A 627 -16.71 8.52 -1.26
C THR A 627 -15.82 8.46 -2.49
N ARG A 628 -15.85 7.32 -3.17
CA ARG A 628 -15.30 7.07 -4.50
C ARG A 628 -16.41 6.95 -5.54
N TYR A 629 -17.61 7.41 -5.21
CA TYR A 629 -18.81 7.38 -6.05
C TYR A 629 -19.15 5.98 -6.56
N GLY A 630 -18.94 4.98 -5.71
CA GLY A 630 -19.17 3.57 -6.05
C GLY A 630 -18.04 2.93 -6.87
N ASN A 631 -16.92 3.61 -7.12
CA ASN A 631 -15.73 2.97 -7.67
C ASN A 631 -15.02 2.18 -6.57
N ASN A 632 -15.02 0.85 -6.68
CA ASN A 632 -14.43 -0.04 -5.69
C ASN A 632 -13.00 -0.48 -6.05
N ASN A 633 -12.38 0.15 -7.04
CA ASN A 633 -11.04 -0.16 -7.51
C ASN A 633 -10.38 1.09 -8.13
N SER A 634 -10.17 2.13 -7.32
CA SER A 634 -9.75 3.44 -7.80
C SER A 634 -8.24 3.59 -8.02
N TYR A 635 -7.52 2.50 -8.33
CA TYR A 635 -6.04 2.45 -8.35
C TYR A 635 -5.33 3.49 -9.21
N GLY A 636 -6.00 3.95 -10.27
CA GLY A 636 -5.42 4.84 -11.27
C GLY A 636 -5.87 6.31 -11.23
N HIS A 637 -6.47 6.77 -10.13
CA HIS A 637 -7.08 8.11 -10.04
C HIS A 637 -6.35 9.04 -9.07
N ASP A 638 -5.53 9.95 -9.58
CA ASP A 638 -4.93 11.06 -8.80
C ASP A 638 -5.88 12.26 -8.75
N THR A 639 -7.08 12.05 -8.23
CA THR A 639 -8.20 13.01 -8.20
C THR A 639 -8.91 13.00 -6.86
N CYS A 640 -9.98 13.77 -6.70
CA CYS A 640 -10.82 13.77 -5.49
C CYS A 640 -11.37 12.39 -5.11
N ILE A 641 -11.39 11.41 -6.03
CA ILE A 641 -11.76 10.02 -5.73
C ILE A 641 -10.80 9.42 -4.69
N ASN A 642 -9.49 9.67 -4.78
CA ASN A 642 -8.51 9.16 -3.81
C ASN A 642 -7.99 10.23 -2.86
N ASN A 643 -7.96 11.49 -3.28
CA ASN A 643 -7.39 12.57 -2.48
C ASN A 643 -8.25 12.88 -1.26
N PHE A 644 -7.59 13.02 -0.11
CA PHE A 644 -8.23 13.37 1.15
C PHE A 644 -8.90 14.74 1.07
N GLN A 645 -10.20 14.78 1.36
CA GLN A 645 -11.04 15.97 1.19
C GLN A 645 -11.15 16.75 2.50
N TRP A 646 -10.11 17.55 2.81
CA TRP A 646 -10.00 18.32 4.05
C TRP A 646 -11.18 19.30 4.27
N GLY A 647 -11.74 19.84 3.18
CA GLY A 647 -12.95 20.67 3.25
C GLY A 647 -14.17 19.88 3.77
N GLN A 648 -14.37 18.67 3.26
CA GLN A 648 -15.49 17.80 3.69
C GLN A 648 -15.31 17.33 5.14
N LEU A 649 -14.06 17.03 5.54
CA LEU A 649 -13.74 16.74 6.94
C LEU A 649 -14.15 17.91 7.85
N ALA A 650 -13.81 19.15 7.47
CA ALA A 650 -14.14 20.32 8.27
C ALA A 650 -15.66 20.50 8.47
N GLU A 651 -16.46 20.26 7.43
CA GLU A 651 -17.93 20.30 7.49
C GLU A 651 -18.53 19.21 8.40
N ARG A 652 -17.91 18.03 8.43
CA ARG A 652 -18.40 16.85 9.17
C ARG A 652 -17.73 16.65 10.52
N ARG A 653 -16.87 17.59 10.94
CA ARG A 653 -15.98 17.49 12.11
C ARG A 653 -16.71 17.19 13.41
N TYR A 654 -17.80 17.90 13.69
CA TYR A 654 -18.54 17.77 14.97
C TYR A 654 -19.54 16.61 14.99
N GLY A 655 -19.77 15.97 13.84
CA GLY A 655 -20.66 14.81 13.70
C GLY A 655 -19.87 13.51 13.57
N HIS A 656 -19.59 13.12 12.33
CA HIS A 656 -19.01 11.82 11.99
C HIS A 656 -17.58 11.65 12.54
N PHE A 657 -16.71 12.62 12.28
CA PHE A 657 -15.32 12.58 12.76
C PHE A 657 -15.24 12.52 14.28
N ARG A 658 -16.04 13.33 14.98
CA ARG A 658 -16.14 13.28 16.44
C ARG A 658 -16.47 11.86 16.92
N PHE A 659 -17.48 11.22 16.34
CA PHE A 659 -17.84 9.86 16.71
C PHE A 659 -16.68 8.87 16.53
N PHE A 660 -15.99 8.96 15.40
CA PHE A 660 -14.88 8.06 15.07
C PHE A 660 -13.70 8.23 16.03
N SER A 661 -13.30 9.48 16.25
CA SER A 661 -12.24 9.86 17.18
C SER A 661 -12.54 9.41 18.61
N GLU A 662 -13.76 9.68 19.11
CA GLU A 662 -14.15 9.30 20.46
C GLU A 662 -14.23 7.77 20.65
N MET A 663 -14.63 7.01 19.63
CA MET A 663 -14.60 5.54 19.69
C MET A 663 -13.18 4.97 19.71
N ILE A 664 -12.23 5.57 18.98
CA ILE A 664 -10.81 5.16 19.01
C ILE A 664 -10.22 5.44 20.39
N LYS A 665 -10.44 6.65 20.93
CA LYS A 665 -10.01 7.02 22.29
C LYS A 665 -10.67 6.14 23.35
N PHE A 666 -11.94 5.81 23.18
CA PHE A 666 -12.63 4.85 24.05
C PHE A 666 -11.91 3.51 24.04
N ARG A 667 -11.59 2.93 22.87
CA ARG A 667 -10.82 1.69 22.81
C ARG A 667 -9.48 1.79 23.53
N GLN A 668 -8.72 2.86 23.28
CA GLN A 668 -7.40 3.05 23.89
C GLN A 668 -7.45 3.14 25.41
N ASN A 669 -8.50 3.74 25.96
CA ASN A 669 -8.72 3.92 27.40
C ASN A 669 -9.31 2.68 28.11
N HIS A 670 -9.67 1.61 27.39
CA HIS A 670 -10.30 0.42 27.97
C HIS A 670 -9.48 -0.85 27.66
N PRO A 671 -8.53 -1.24 28.54
CA PRO A 671 -7.66 -2.41 28.34
C PRO A 671 -8.39 -3.73 28.08
N ILE A 672 -9.65 -3.88 28.53
CA ILE A 672 -10.46 -5.07 28.23
C ILE A 672 -10.76 -5.29 26.74
N LEU A 673 -10.60 -4.26 25.91
CA LEU A 673 -10.72 -4.34 24.45
C LEU A 673 -9.39 -4.65 23.75
N LYS A 674 -8.28 -4.67 24.49
CA LYS A 674 -6.90 -4.75 24.00
C LYS A 674 -6.16 -5.95 24.61
N ARG A 675 -6.76 -7.13 24.55
CA ARG A 675 -6.25 -8.31 25.28
C ARG A 675 -5.18 -9.06 24.48
N ASP A 676 -4.21 -9.60 25.21
CA ASP A 676 -3.16 -10.49 24.72
C ASP A 676 -3.60 -11.97 24.68
N ARG A 677 -4.82 -12.28 25.12
CA ARG A 677 -5.41 -13.62 25.15
C ARG A 677 -6.85 -13.61 24.66
N PHE A 678 -7.27 -14.70 24.02
CA PHE A 678 -8.66 -14.89 23.61
C PHE A 678 -9.61 -14.87 24.82
N LEU A 679 -10.85 -14.45 24.56
CA LEU A 679 -11.91 -14.43 25.58
C LEU A 679 -12.27 -15.88 25.98
N SER A 680 -12.33 -16.12 27.28
CA SER A 680 -12.88 -17.35 27.86
C SER A 680 -14.35 -17.16 28.23
N LYS A 681 -15.02 -18.24 28.64
CA LYS A 681 -16.40 -18.21 29.14
C LYS A 681 -16.61 -17.29 30.35
N ASN A 682 -15.54 -16.97 31.08
CA ASN A 682 -15.62 -16.05 32.21
C ASN A 682 -15.37 -14.58 31.80
N ASP A 683 -14.82 -14.35 30.61
CA ASP A 683 -14.51 -12.99 30.13
C ASP A 683 -15.70 -12.37 29.37
N VAL A 684 -16.63 -13.19 28.88
CA VAL A 684 -17.81 -12.75 28.12
C VAL A 684 -19.07 -13.52 28.51
N THR A 685 -20.16 -12.80 28.75
CA THR A 685 -21.51 -13.35 28.85
C THR A 685 -22.29 -12.98 27.60
N TRP A 686 -22.82 -13.98 26.89
CA TRP A 686 -23.73 -13.77 25.77
C TRP A 686 -25.17 -13.77 26.28
N HIS A 687 -25.97 -12.76 25.91
CA HIS A 687 -27.36 -12.61 26.36
C HIS A 687 -28.37 -13.25 25.40
N GLU A 688 -27.87 -14.05 24.46
CA GLU A 688 -28.63 -14.80 23.47
C GLU A 688 -28.48 -16.30 23.74
N ASP A 689 -29.61 -17.02 23.83
CA ASP A 689 -29.66 -18.45 24.14
C ASP A 689 -29.96 -19.33 22.91
N CYS A 690 -30.77 -18.84 21.97
CA CYS A 690 -31.13 -19.56 20.75
C CYS A 690 -30.14 -19.29 19.61
N TRP A 691 -28.97 -19.92 19.65
CA TRP A 691 -27.92 -19.79 18.63
C TRP A 691 -28.28 -20.39 17.26
N ASP A 692 -29.17 -21.39 17.25
CA ASP A 692 -29.62 -22.07 16.04
C ASP A 692 -30.70 -21.27 15.26
N ASN A 693 -31.21 -20.16 15.83
CA ASN A 693 -32.15 -19.30 15.14
C ASN A 693 -31.44 -18.46 14.07
N LEU A 694 -31.46 -18.97 12.83
CA LEU A 694 -30.85 -18.30 11.67
C LEU A 694 -31.55 -16.98 11.31
N GLU A 695 -32.80 -16.77 11.70
CA GLU A 695 -33.52 -15.51 11.43
C GLU A 695 -33.17 -14.39 12.42
N SER A 696 -32.50 -14.72 13.53
CA SER A 696 -32.05 -13.76 14.53
C SER A 696 -30.89 -12.90 13.97
N LYS A 697 -31.11 -11.59 13.86
CA LYS A 697 -30.14 -10.57 13.43
C LYS A 697 -29.75 -9.64 14.59
N PHE A 698 -29.96 -10.11 15.81
CA PHE A 698 -29.66 -9.42 17.04
C PHE A 698 -28.60 -10.20 17.83
N LEU A 699 -27.63 -9.49 18.43
CA LEU A 699 -26.65 -10.06 19.34
C LEU A 699 -26.34 -9.08 20.46
N ALA A 700 -26.50 -9.52 21.71
CA ALA A 700 -26.11 -8.78 22.90
C ALA A 700 -25.12 -9.58 23.76
N PHE A 701 -24.15 -8.90 24.37
CA PHE A 701 -23.13 -9.52 25.20
C PHE A 701 -22.50 -8.52 26.19
N THR A 702 -21.95 -9.04 27.28
CA THR A 702 -21.14 -8.28 28.25
C THR A 702 -19.72 -8.80 28.25
N ILE A 703 -18.73 -7.91 28.10
CA ILE A 703 -17.33 -8.19 28.35
C ILE A 703 -17.03 -7.79 29.79
N HIS A 704 -16.49 -8.72 30.58
CA HIS A 704 -16.24 -8.54 32.00
C HIS A 704 -14.83 -8.01 32.27
N ASP A 705 -14.76 -6.94 33.06
CA ASP A 705 -13.51 -6.42 33.61
C ASP A 705 -13.36 -6.89 35.07
N HIS A 706 -12.70 -8.03 35.24
CA HIS A 706 -12.43 -8.60 36.56
C HIS A 706 -11.49 -7.76 37.43
N ASN A 707 -10.81 -6.74 36.87
CA ASN A 707 -9.86 -5.92 37.61
C ASN A 707 -10.54 -4.68 38.19
N SER A 708 -11.24 -3.91 37.35
CA SER A 708 -11.86 -2.64 37.75
C SER A 708 -13.37 -2.72 37.95
N GLY A 709 -14.00 -3.84 37.57
CA GLY A 709 -15.46 -4.01 37.46
C GLY A 709 -16.07 -3.13 36.36
N GLY A 710 -15.26 -2.56 35.47
CA GLY A 710 -15.66 -1.67 34.37
C GLY A 710 -16.25 -2.44 33.18
N ASP A 711 -17.19 -3.34 33.46
CA ASP A 711 -17.84 -4.18 32.45
C ASP A 711 -18.44 -3.34 31.32
N ILE A 712 -18.41 -3.88 30.10
CA ILE A 712 -19.00 -3.25 28.93
C ILE A 712 -20.09 -4.17 28.39
N TYR A 713 -21.32 -3.66 28.33
CA TYR A 713 -22.43 -4.30 27.63
C TYR A 713 -22.52 -3.74 26.21
N LEU A 714 -22.68 -4.61 25.22
CA LEU A 714 -22.89 -4.26 23.83
C LEU A 714 -24.13 -4.97 23.30
N ALA A 715 -24.84 -4.31 22.40
CA ALA A 715 -25.87 -4.95 21.60
C ALA A 715 -25.90 -4.39 20.18
N PHE A 716 -26.01 -5.27 19.21
CA PHE A 716 -26.16 -4.95 17.79
C PHE A 716 -27.50 -5.47 17.31
N ASN A 717 -28.34 -4.58 16.79
CA ASN A 717 -29.60 -4.91 16.15
C ASN A 717 -29.49 -4.67 14.65
N ALA A 718 -29.35 -5.73 13.86
CA ALA A 718 -29.39 -5.69 12.40
C ALA A 718 -30.76 -6.11 11.83
N HIS A 719 -31.82 -6.13 12.65
CA HIS A 719 -33.19 -6.19 12.16
C HIS A 719 -33.66 -4.84 11.61
N ASP A 720 -34.69 -4.92 10.77
CA ASP A 720 -35.48 -3.80 10.27
C ASP A 720 -36.56 -3.33 11.25
N TYR A 721 -36.65 -3.94 12.44
CA TYR A 721 -37.53 -3.55 13.54
C TYR A 721 -36.75 -3.34 14.85
N SER A 722 -37.38 -2.66 15.81
CA SER A 722 -36.78 -2.43 17.14
C SER A 722 -36.78 -3.69 18.00
N VAL A 723 -35.74 -3.89 18.79
CA VAL A 723 -35.64 -4.96 19.78
C VAL A 723 -35.64 -4.36 21.18
N ASP A 724 -36.52 -4.84 22.05
CA ASP A 724 -36.52 -4.49 23.48
C ASP A 724 -35.54 -5.40 24.22
N ALA A 725 -34.30 -4.94 24.38
CA ALA A 725 -33.24 -5.71 25.00
C ALA A 725 -33.33 -5.63 26.54
N VAL A 726 -33.23 -6.78 27.20
CA VAL A 726 -33.13 -6.85 28.67
C VAL A 726 -31.69 -6.56 29.06
N ILE A 727 -31.49 -5.55 29.91
CA ILE A 727 -30.16 -5.17 30.40
C ILE A 727 -29.87 -5.96 31.68
N PRO A 728 -28.75 -6.71 31.75
CA PRO A 728 -28.40 -7.46 32.95
C PRO A 728 -28.14 -6.50 34.13
N PRO A 729 -28.27 -6.95 35.39
CA PRO A 729 -27.84 -6.17 36.54
C PRO A 729 -26.38 -5.73 36.37
N ALA A 730 -26.10 -4.46 36.67
CA ALA A 730 -24.73 -3.96 36.69
C ALA A 730 -23.92 -4.67 37.81
N PRO A 731 -22.58 -4.73 37.68
CA PRO A 731 -21.71 -5.21 38.76
C PRO A 731 -22.00 -4.52 40.11
N GLN A 732 -21.68 -5.19 41.21
CA GLN A 732 -21.99 -4.70 42.55
C GLN A 732 -21.48 -3.26 42.76
N GLN A 733 -22.34 -2.38 43.29
CA GLN A 733 -22.06 -0.94 43.52
C GLN A 733 -21.79 -0.13 42.24
N LYS A 734 -22.30 -0.55 41.09
CA LYS A 734 -22.21 0.20 39.83
C LYS A 734 -23.56 0.38 39.16
N HIS A 735 -23.57 1.28 38.19
CA HIS A 735 -24.70 1.53 37.31
C HIS A 735 -24.27 1.44 35.84
N TRP A 736 -25.19 1.05 34.97
CA TRP A 736 -24.96 1.12 33.53
C TRP A 736 -25.10 2.56 33.05
N ASN A 737 -24.08 3.04 32.36
CA ASN A 737 -24.08 4.33 31.69
C ASN A 737 -24.00 4.11 30.17
N ARG A 738 -24.92 4.70 29.43
CA ARG A 738 -24.93 4.65 27.97
C ARG A 738 -23.78 5.50 27.43
N VAL A 739 -22.84 4.85 26.79
CA VAL A 739 -21.72 5.50 26.11
C VAL A 739 -22.03 5.69 24.64
N VAL A 740 -22.60 4.69 23.96
CA VAL A 740 -22.93 4.75 22.54
C VAL A 740 -24.39 4.38 22.31
N ASP A 741 -25.05 5.12 21.44
CA ASP A 741 -26.27 4.72 20.75
C ASP A 741 -26.28 5.33 19.35
N THR A 742 -26.05 4.49 18.33
CA THR A 742 -25.88 4.95 16.95
C THR A 742 -27.16 5.48 16.31
N ASN A 743 -28.33 5.26 16.93
CA ASN A 743 -29.60 5.82 16.48
C ASN A 743 -29.75 7.31 16.87
N LEU A 744 -29.04 7.78 17.88
CA LEU A 744 -29.11 9.17 18.30
C LEU A 744 -28.34 10.09 17.35
N GLU A 745 -28.73 11.36 17.32
CA GLU A 745 -27.99 12.39 16.61
C GLU A 745 -26.77 12.84 17.41
N SER A 746 -25.73 13.28 16.70
CA SER A 746 -24.59 13.94 17.32
C SER A 746 -25.04 15.22 18.06
N PRO A 747 -24.57 15.50 19.29
CA PRO A 747 -23.49 14.79 19.98
C PRO A 747 -23.92 13.65 20.94
N ASN A 748 -25.19 13.25 20.93
CA ASN A 748 -25.72 12.26 21.89
C ASN A 748 -25.46 10.80 21.48
N ASP A 749 -25.01 10.57 20.26
CA ASP A 749 -24.62 9.28 19.70
C ASP A 749 -23.42 8.64 20.39
N ILE A 750 -22.50 9.46 20.91
CA ILE A 750 -21.43 9.03 21.80
C ILE A 750 -21.20 10.03 22.93
N ALA A 751 -21.23 9.51 24.16
CA ALA A 751 -20.96 10.22 25.40
C ALA A 751 -19.90 9.43 26.19
N PRO A 752 -18.60 9.76 26.04
CA PRO A 752 -17.50 9.02 26.67
C PRO A 752 -17.62 8.89 28.20
N GLU A 753 -18.13 9.94 28.86
CA GLU A 753 -18.39 9.97 30.30
C GLU A 753 -19.60 9.13 30.72
N GLY A 754 -20.43 8.74 29.75
CA GLY A 754 -21.63 7.94 29.95
C GLY A 754 -22.85 8.76 30.40
N VAL A 755 -24.03 8.35 29.94
CA VAL A 755 -25.32 8.87 30.40
C VAL A 755 -26.01 7.81 31.27
N PRO A 756 -26.35 8.10 32.54
CA PRO A 756 -26.97 7.12 33.43
C PRO A 756 -28.23 6.49 32.85
N LEU A 757 -28.28 5.16 32.87
CA LEU A 757 -29.45 4.41 32.42
C LEU A 757 -30.35 4.06 33.62
N THR A 758 -31.63 4.41 33.53
CA THR A 758 -32.65 4.03 34.52
C THR A 758 -33.49 2.88 33.99
N GLY A 759 -33.49 1.74 34.69
CA GLY A 759 -34.33 0.57 34.37
C GLY A 759 -33.55 -0.65 33.88
N SER A 760 -34.28 -1.74 33.65
CA SER A 760 -33.74 -3.06 33.26
C SER A 760 -33.92 -3.40 31.79
N GLY A 761 -34.30 -2.44 30.95
CA GLY A 761 -34.52 -2.65 29.52
C GLY A 761 -34.12 -1.44 28.68
N TYR A 762 -33.73 -1.68 27.43
CA TYR A 762 -33.40 -0.66 26.45
C TYR A 762 -34.00 -1.02 25.09
N ARG A 763 -34.76 -0.10 24.50
CA ARG A 763 -35.31 -0.28 23.16
C ARG A 763 -34.28 0.12 22.11
N ILE A 764 -33.72 -0.87 21.43
CA ILE A 764 -32.68 -0.69 20.41
C ILE A 764 -33.37 -0.52 19.05
N ALA A 765 -33.09 0.56 18.35
CA ALA A 765 -33.70 0.88 17.07
C ALA A 765 -33.28 -0.11 15.96
N PRO A 766 -34.01 -0.18 14.83
CA PRO A 766 -33.55 -0.92 13.66
C PRO A 766 -32.16 -0.49 13.22
N PHE A 767 -31.37 -1.47 12.76
CA PHE A 767 -30.01 -1.25 12.25
C PHE A 767 -29.15 -0.36 13.15
N SER A 768 -29.15 -0.60 14.46
CA SER A 768 -28.42 0.24 15.43
C SER A 768 -27.61 -0.60 16.42
N SER A 769 -26.66 0.06 17.09
CA SER A 769 -25.84 -0.54 18.12
C SER A 769 -25.78 0.36 19.35
N ILE A 770 -25.70 -0.27 20.52
CA ILE A 770 -25.52 0.42 21.79
C ILE A 770 -24.31 -0.14 22.53
N LEU A 771 -23.65 0.73 23.29
CA LEU A 771 -22.58 0.38 24.22
C LEU A 771 -22.88 1.02 25.58
N LEU A 772 -22.93 0.19 26.61
CA LEU A 772 -23.07 0.63 28.00
C LEU A 772 -21.79 0.27 28.76
N LYS A 773 -21.37 1.14 29.68
CA LYS A 773 -20.24 0.92 30.57
C LYS A 773 -20.72 0.91 32.01
N ALA A 774 -20.25 -0.05 32.80
CA ALA A 774 -20.45 -0.07 34.23
C ALA A 774 -19.48 0.89 34.92
N SER A 775 -20.01 1.87 35.63
CA SER A 775 -19.20 2.79 36.45
C SER A 775 -19.89 3.12 37.77
N PRO A 776 -19.16 3.66 38.76
CA PRO A 776 -19.70 4.00 40.08
C PRO A 776 -20.91 4.93 40.02
#